data_AF-A0A0D9QN06-F1
#
_entry.id   AF-A0A0D9QN06-F1
#
_cell.length_a   1.000
_cell.length_b   1.000
_cell.length_c   1.000
_cell.angle_alpha   90.00
_cell.angle_beta   90.00
_cell.angle_gamma   90.00
#
_symmetry.space_group_name_H-M   'P 1'
#
loop_
_entity.id
_entity.type
_entity.pdbx_description
1 polymer ?
#
loop_
_entity_poly.entity_id
_entity_poly.type
_entity_poly.pdbx_seq_one_letter_code
_entity_poly.pdbx_strand_id
1 'polypeptide(L)'
;MDSAKDVNTITKYIIVTGGNMSGLGKGTAMSSMGVLLLTKNILLTTIKIDPYLNIDAGTMSPYEHGEVYVLEDGGEVDLDLGNYERFLNIKLSYKNNITSGKVYEEVIKKERKGEYLGKTVQVVPHVTDAIQKWIKGVIDDNIKRMKKEYNIRASSTPNTVPCICMIEVGGTVGDIESAVYLEALQQLINNLNSDDVCLCHLSYVPIMGTLREQKTKPTQHSVKILREAGLKPDFIFCRCEEPLTEEAIQKISLFSQVKNEHVISLHDTSNVYKVPLILEQQSFSANVLKKLNLQDTVLKNKLQISPYSFSTWKQLSDRYESSNECVVIGIVGKYTASNDTYLSIISSLVHACIECGFKLIIKYINSSHLSLKKKSKKKNIDLKRKARKYSYDTFSQINTTQKHLFVDDTTSDEDYDKKRRMKYERAWDILRSVDGILVPGGFGTRGIKGKYLSSKYCRLNNVPYLGICLGMQTAVIDVARQYLNKYANSEEFEDLIEVHNNSHDKMINKKKREYNTCATDYSGSANEFTKGRVHTDDVCFEMKKETPHIRSNLHGARNVSQSSLPYNDDNDSDSLAQKKHAISACSTNEEMPNSMGLEASEGGENDQSGTYGPNSQIGNGKKEHCEKSHTDMMNCDLCSPHDQGEHPSDVAHLLATQKYIEDIPKKINDPALQEKIKLMGIQDYYNSIEEIDNNNVIISMNEFKGDDNKGGTMRLGVKQSKVIDKDSLTYKAYDEATYIFERHRHRFEINPKYVPLLESVGLSFVAKDVDSVRMEICEMKKLNFYVGVQFHPEFTSRPFKANPIFLAFILASKGKLKERLDKYGNKLCSGSLYR
;
A
#
# COMPACT_ATOMS: atom_id res chain seq x y z
N MET A 1 47.66 -9.94 23.19
CA MET A 1 46.20 -9.80 23.30
C MET A 1 45.65 -10.07 21.92
N ASP A 2 44.96 -11.19 21.77
CA ASP A 2 44.73 -11.79 20.46
C ASP A 2 43.67 -11.05 19.65
N SER A 3 43.90 -10.94 18.35
CA SER A 3 42.92 -10.40 17.41
C SER A 3 41.76 -11.37 17.29
N ALA A 4 40.58 -10.94 17.75
CA ALA A 4 39.34 -11.68 17.55
C ALA A 4 39.10 -11.84 16.03
N LYS A 5 39.22 -13.07 15.53
CA LYS A 5 38.96 -13.40 14.12
C LYS A 5 37.49 -13.10 13.82
N ASP A 6 37.22 -12.25 12.85
CA ASP A 6 35.86 -11.81 12.52
C ASP A 6 35.00 -13.00 12.06
N VAL A 7 33.70 -12.99 12.38
CA VAL A 7 32.80 -14.08 11.99
C VAL A 7 32.59 -14.02 10.49
N ASN A 8 33.07 -15.05 9.77
CA ASN A 8 32.91 -15.10 8.33
C ASN A 8 31.43 -15.27 7.98
N THR A 9 30.93 -14.46 7.06
CA THR A 9 29.54 -14.50 6.60
C THR A 9 29.54 -14.82 5.12
N ILE A 10 29.00 -15.98 4.75
CA ILE A 10 28.84 -16.35 3.34
C ILE A 10 27.54 -15.68 2.85
N THR A 11 27.70 -14.73 1.93
CA THR A 11 26.60 -14.11 1.21
C THR A 11 26.24 -14.95 -0.02
N LYS A 12 25.00 -15.42 -0.07
CA LYS A 12 24.38 -16.06 -1.24
C LYS A 12 23.24 -15.18 -1.78
N TYR A 13 22.84 -15.39 -3.03
CA TYR A 13 21.87 -14.56 -3.74
C TYR A 13 20.70 -15.40 -4.25
N ILE A 14 19.47 -14.91 -4.02
CA ILE A 14 18.27 -15.40 -4.72
C ILE A 14 17.73 -14.22 -5.52
N ILE A 15 17.65 -14.33 -6.84
CA ILE A 15 17.10 -13.29 -7.71
C ILE A 15 15.74 -13.75 -8.20
N VAL A 16 14.72 -12.88 -8.13
CA VAL A 16 13.34 -13.17 -8.55
C VAL A 16 12.95 -12.21 -9.67
N THR A 17 12.62 -12.75 -10.84
CA THR A 17 12.26 -11.97 -12.04
C THR A 17 10.79 -12.16 -12.44
N GLY A 18 10.15 -11.09 -12.90
CA GLY A 18 8.79 -11.13 -13.42
C GLY A 18 8.74 -11.65 -14.86
N GLY A 19 7.86 -12.60 -15.12
CA GLY A 19 7.55 -13.13 -16.44
C GLY A 19 6.52 -12.27 -17.18
N ASN A 20 5.59 -12.92 -17.88
CA ASN A 20 4.68 -12.31 -18.86
C ASN A 20 3.78 -11.15 -18.40
N MET A 21 3.59 -10.95 -17.08
CA MET A 21 2.62 -9.99 -16.53
C MET A 21 3.12 -9.40 -15.21
N SER A 22 2.75 -8.15 -14.95
CA SER A 22 2.76 -7.56 -13.62
C SER A 22 1.65 -8.16 -12.75
N GLY A 23 1.65 -7.90 -11.43
CA GLY A 23 0.59 -8.35 -10.52
C GLY A 23 0.57 -9.85 -10.17
N LEU A 24 1.41 -10.69 -10.77
CA LEU A 24 1.44 -12.15 -10.53
C LEU A 24 1.82 -12.61 -9.11
N GLY A 25 2.05 -11.69 -8.18
CA GLY A 25 2.40 -11.99 -6.78
C GLY A 25 3.89 -12.20 -6.53
N LYS A 26 4.79 -11.49 -7.22
CA LYS A 26 6.26 -11.56 -7.00
C LYS A 26 6.62 -11.42 -5.51
N GLY A 27 6.19 -10.35 -4.86
CA GLY A 27 6.45 -10.15 -3.43
C GLY A 27 5.86 -11.23 -2.52
N THR A 28 4.71 -11.83 -2.88
CA THR A 28 4.14 -12.96 -2.12
C THR A 28 4.98 -14.23 -2.28
N ALA A 29 5.39 -14.56 -3.50
CA ALA A 29 6.26 -15.71 -3.78
C ALA A 29 7.62 -15.56 -3.08
N MET A 30 8.27 -14.39 -3.24
CA MET A 30 9.57 -14.10 -2.62
C MET A 30 9.49 -14.05 -1.09
N SER A 31 8.43 -13.46 -0.52
CA SER A 31 8.17 -13.53 0.93
C SER A 31 8.02 -14.98 1.40
N SER A 32 7.33 -15.83 0.62
CA SER A 32 7.08 -17.21 1.00
C SER A 32 8.32 -18.10 0.95
N MET A 33 9.18 -17.88 -0.06
CA MET A 33 10.52 -18.48 -0.12
C MET A 33 11.36 -18.06 1.09
N GLY A 34 11.29 -16.78 1.49
CA GLY A 34 12.01 -16.25 2.64
C GLY A 34 11.52 -16.83 3.97
N VAL A 35 10.20 -17.02 4.17
CA VAL A 35 9.65 -17.68 5.36
C VAL A 35 10.28 -19.07 5.55
N LEU A 36 10.36 -19.87 4.49
CA LEU A 36 10.99 -21.19 4.56
C LEU A 36 12.47 -21.11 4.95
N LEU A 37 13.23 -20.22 4.32
CA LEU A 37 14.66 -20.03 4.62
C LEU A 37 14.91 -19.53 6.05
N LEU A 38 14.03 -18.66 6.57
CA LEU A 38 14.08 -18.16 7.95
C LEU A 38 13.91 -19.31 8.95
N THR A 39 12.98 -20.25 8.71
CA THR A 39 12.80 -21.43 9.58
C THR A 39 14.01 -22.37 9.59
N LYS A 40 14.96 -22.24 8.65
CA LYS A 40 16.25 -22.95 8.66
C LYS A 40 17.37 -22.11 9.35
N ASN A 41 17.01 -21.06 10.08
CA ASN A 41 17.91 -20.13 10.76
C ASN A 41 18.99 -19.52 9.85
N ILE A 42 18.57 -18.95 8.71
CA ILE A 42 19.46 -18.23 7.78
C ILE A 42 19.25 -16.72 7.96
N LEU A 43 20.32 -15.92 7.89
CA LEU A 43 20.19 -14.46 7.85
C LEU A 43 19.58 -14.04 6.51
N LEU A 44 18.52 -13.21 6.54
CA LEU A 44 17.83 -12.75 5.34
C LEU A 44 17.85 -11.23 5.24
N THR A 45 18.12 -10.73 4.04
CA THR A 45 17.89 -9.33 3.65
C THR A 45 17.23 -9.31 2.28
N THR A 46 16.34 -8.35 2.04
CA THR A 46 15.65 -8.20 0.75
C THR A 46 16.04 -6.90 0.06
N ILE A 47 16.15 -6.93 -1.27
CA ILE A 47 16.26 -5.75 -2.12
C ILE A 47 15.11 -5.79 -3.12
N LYS A 48 14.42 -4.67 -3.28
CA LYS A 48 13.41 -4.46 -4.31
C LYS A 48 13.97 -3.50 -5.34
N ILE A 49 14.06 -3.96 -6.59
CA ILE A 49 14.38 -3.12 -7.74
C ILE A 49 13.05 -2.69 -8.38
N ASP A 50 12.91 -1.39 -8.58
CA ASP A 50 11.74 -0.75 -9.17
C ASP A 50 12.16 0.05 -10.41
N PRO A 51 11.81 -0.38 -11.62
CA PRO A 51 12.34 0.24 -12.83
C PRO A 51 11.72 1.62 -13.15
N TYR A 52 10.73 2.07 -12.37
CA TYR A 52 10.09 3.38 -12.52
C TYR A 52 11.05 4.56 -12.22
N LEU A 53 10.77 5.72 -12.83
CA LEU A 53 11.63 6.91 -12.77
C LEU A 53 11.53 7.72 -11.46
N ASN A 54 10.47 7.60 -10.67
CA ASN A 54 10.36 8.30 -9.38
C ASN A 54 11.50 7.89 -8.43
N ILE A 55 12.01 8.85 -7.67
CA ILE A 55 13.04 8.59 -6.64
C ILE A 55 12.44 7.75 -5.49
N ASP A 56 11.22 8.04 -5.08
CA ASP A 56 10.48 7.36 -4.01
C ASP A 56 9.02 7.07 -4.42
N ALA A 57 8.32 6.28 -3.61
CA ALA A 57 6.88 6.06 -3.78
C ALA A 57 6.03 7.19 -3.13
N GLY A 58 6.63 8.04 -2.29
CA GLY A 58 5.92 9.06 -1.51
C GLY A 58 5.15 10.08 -2.34
N THR A 59 5.66 10.36 -3.55
CA THR A 59 5.05 11.24 -4.55
C THR A 59 3.89 10.62 -5.34
N MET A 60 3.67 9.30 -5.28
CA MET A 60 2.71 8.59 -6.13
C MET A 60 1.25 8.70 -5.64
N SER A 61 0.30 8.55 -6.57
CA SER A 61 -1.13 8.45 -6.26
C SER A 61 -1.46 7.04 -5.75
N PRO A 62 -2.11 6.87 -4.58
CA PRO A 62 -2.52 5.55 -4.10
C PRO A 62 -3.61 4.84 -4.91
N TYR A 63 -4.02 5.42 -6.04
CA TYR A 63 -4.90 4.82 -7.04
C TYR A 63 -4.12 4.10 -8.16
N GLU A 64 -2.85 4.45 -8.37
CA GLU A 64 -2.04 4.03 -9.53
C GLU A 64 -1.04 2.92 -9.13
N HIS A 65 -0.35 3.10 -8.01
CA HIS A 65 0.71 2.19 -7.52
C HIS A 65 0.39 1.52 -6.17
N GLY A 66 -0.85 1.61 -5.68
CA GLY A 66 -1.22 1.14 -4.34
C GLY A 66 -0.77 2.07 -3.21
N GLU A 67 -0.90 1.64 -1.96
CA GLU A 67 -0.49 2.46 -0.81
C GLU A 67 1.04 2.63 -0.71
N VAL A 68 1.49 3.79 -0.20
CA VAL A 68 2.90 4.04 0.12
C VAL A 68 3.23 3.38 1.46
N TYR A 69 4.20 2.46 1.46
CA TYR A 69 4.72 1.87 2.70
C TYR A 69 5.85 2.73 3.27
N VAL A 70 5.97 2.80 4.60
CA VAL A 70 6.98 3.63 5.28
C VAL A 70 7.87 2.75 6.15
N LEU A 71 9.18 2.89 5.99
CA LEU A 71 10.21 2.13 6.71
C LEU A 71 10.62 2.81 8.04
N GLU A 72 11.46 2.14 8.85
CA GLU A 72 11.83 2.66 10.16
C GLU A 72 12.63 3.98 10.10
N ASP A 73 13.47 4.12 9.07
CA ASP A 73 14.27 5.32 8.80
C ASP A 73 13.46 6.47 8.14
N GLY A 74 12.18 6.24 7.85
CA GLY A 74 11.31 7.19 7.15
C GLY A 74 11.38 7.10 5.62
N GLY A 75 12.04 6.08 5.06
CA GLY A 75 11.97 5.79 3.63
C GLY A 75 10.55 5.51 3.16
N GLU A 76 10.08 6.29 2.19
CA GLU A 76 8.81 6.10 1.50
C GLU A 76 9.00 5.17 0.29
N VAL A 77 8.42 3.98 0.34
CA VAL A 77 8.75 2.86 -0.57
C VAL A 77 7.52 2.12 -1.08
N ASP A 78 7.74 1.31 -2.12
CA ASP A 78 6.75 0.42 -2.70
C ASP A 78 6.19 -0.60 -1.69
N LEU A 79 4.95 -1.02 -1.94
CA LEU A 79 4.14 -1.88 -1.08
C LEU A 79 4.76 -3.27 -0.84
N ASP A 80 5.52 -3.82 -1.79
CA ASP A 80 6.13 -5.14 -1.62
C ASP A 80 7.22 -5.17 -0.54
N LEU A 81 7.86 -4.04 -0.20
CA LEU A 81 8.75 -3.99 0.97
C LEU A 81 7.99 -4.19 2.28
N GLY A 82 6.72 -3.75 2.34
CA GLY A 82 5.83 -4.04 3.46
C GLY A 82 5.45 -5.51 3.54
N ASN A 83 5.35 -6.20 2.39
CA ASN A 83 5.14 -7.65 2.37
C ASN A 83 6.36 -8.38 2.97
N TYR A 84 7.59 -7.98 2.60
CA TYR A 84 8.83 -8.54 3.15
C TYR A 84 8.98 -8.32 4.66
N GLU A 85 8.80 -7.09 5.15
CA GLU A 85 8.87 -6.82 6.59
C GLU A 85 7.78 -7.57 7.38
N ARG A 86 6.56 -7.69 6.84
CA ARG A 86 5.44 -8.37 7.50
C ARG A 86 5.64 -9.89 7.58
N PHE A 87 6.08 -10.54 6.50
CA PHE A 87 6.26 -12.01 6.46
C PHE A 87 7.55 -12.48 7.12
N LEU A 88 8.67 -11.78 6.88
CA LEU A 88 10.01 -12.22 7.32
C LEU A 88 10.39 -11.69 8.71
N ASN A 89 9.58 -10.79 9.28
CA ASN A 89 9.88 -10.07 10.52
C ASN A 89 11.25 -9.34 10.52
N ILE A 90 11.74 -9.00 9.32
CA ILE A 90 12.94 -8.17 9.15
C ILE A 90 12.58 -6.68 9.20
N LYS A 91 13.61 -5.87 9.42
CA LYS A 91 13.60 -4.42 9.22
C LYS A 91 14.28 -4.09 7.90
N LEU A 92 13.78 -3.12 7.15
CA LEU A 92 14.39 -2.61 5.91
C LEU A 92 14.71 -1.11 6.02
N SER A 93 15.58 -0.62 5.14
CA SER A 93 15.96 0.79 5.01
C SER A 93 15.57 1.34 3.64
N TYR A 94 15.52 2.67 3.49
CA TYR A 94 15.31 3.37 2.22
C TYR A 94 16.24 2.88 1.09
N LYS A 95 17.46 2.40 1.42
CA LYS A 95 18.40 1.84 0.45
C LYS A 95 18.00 0.47 -0.10
N ASN A 96 17.17 -0.30 0.62
CA ASN A 96 16.69 -1.62 0.19
C ASN A 96 15.68 -1.52 -0.99
N ASN A 97 15.16 -0.33 -1.28
CA ASN A 97 14.41 -0.02 -2.49
C ASN A 97 15.33 0.73 -3.47
N ILE A 98 15.59 0.16 -4.64
CA ILE A 98 16.41 0.74 -5.71
C ILE A 98 15.45 1.17 -6.83
N THR A 99 15.43 2.45 -7.19
CA THR A 99 14.61 2.97 -8.30
C THR A 99 15.47 3.52 -9.43
N SER A 100 14.95 3.62 -10.65
CA SER A 100 15.65 4.29 -11.76
C SER A 100 15.97 5.74 -11.39
N GLY A 101 15.06 6.42 -10.68
CA GLY A 101 15.28 7.75 -10.13
C GLY A 101 16.52 7.83 -9.24
N LYS A 102 16.65 6.96 -8.22
CA LYS A 102 17.81 6.96 -7.30
C LYS A 102 19.13 6.71 -8.04
N VAL A 103 19.16 5.73 -8.94
CA VAL A 103 20.39 5.33 -9.65
C VAL A 103 20.84 6.43 -10.63
N TYR A 104 19.93 6.97 -11.44
CA TYR A 104 20.30 8.06 -12.36
C TYR A 104 20.67 9.34 -11.62
N GLU A 105 20.00 9.66 -10.50
CA GLU A 105 20.37 10.82 -9.68
C GLU A 105 21.80 10.69 -9.10
N GLU A 106 22.20 9.51 -8.62
CA GLU A 106 23.57 9.27 -8.17
C GLU A 106 24.57 9.43 -9.32
N VAL A 107 24.35 8.76 -10.45
CA VAL A 107 25.27 8.78 -11.61
C VAL A 107 25.43 10.21 -12.16
N ILE A 108 24.34 10.99 -12.26
CA ILE A 108 24.39 12.40 -12.71
C ILE A 108 25.11 13.27 -11.67
N LYS A 109 24.87 13.08 -10.36
CA LYS A 109 25.62 13.80 -9.30
C LYS A 109 27.12 13.50 -9.36
N LYS A 110 27.52 12.29 -9.73
CA LYS A 110 28.93 11.88 -9.90
C LYS A 110 29.57 12.46 -11.16
N GLU A 111 28.82 12.53 -12.27
CA GLU A 111 29.22 13.23 -13.50
C GLU A 111 29.51 14.71 -13.21
N ARG A 112 28.58 15.43 -12.58
CA ARG A 112 28.73 16.86 -12.25
C ARG A 112 29.86 17.19 -11.29
N LYS A 113 30.33 16.23 -10.49
CA LYS A 113 31.53 16.35 -9.65
C LYS A 113 32.84 16.01 -10.36
N GLY A 114 32.79 15.47 -11.56
CA GLY A 114 33.96 14.97 -12.28
C GLY A 114 34.49 13.62 -11.79
N GLU A 115 33.71 12.83 -11.01
CA GLU A 115 34.16 11.53 -10.48
C GLU A 115 34.51 10.51 -11.59
N TYR A 116 34.01 10.71 -12.81
CA TYR A 116 34.36 9.91 -14.01
C TYR A 116 35.53 10.48 -14.84
N LEU A 117 36.30 11.43 -14.29
CA LEU A 117 37.50 12.02 -14.92
C LEU A 117 37.24 12.64 -16.31
N GLY A 118 36.07 13.25 -16.50
CA GLY A 118 35.67 13.87 -17.77
C GLY A 118 35.33 12.90 -18.91
N LYS A 119 35.31 11.57 -18.66
CA LYS A 119 34.91 10.57 -19.65
C LYS A 119 33.39 10.57 -19.87
N THR A 120 32.96 10.22 -21.07
CA THR A 120 31.54 10.06 -21.43
C THR A 120 30.89 8.97 -20.60
N VAL A 121 29.92 9.36 -19.78
CA VAL A 121 29.09 8.43 -18.99
C VAL A 121 28.05 7.76 -19.90
N GLN A 122 27.84 6.46 -19.69
CA GLN A 122 26.97 5.58 -20.49
C GLN A 122 26.28 4.55 -19.59
N VAL A 123 25.13 4.02 -20.01
CA VAL A 123 24.36 3.02 -19.25
C VAL A 123 25.22 1.81 -18.86
N VAL A 124 25.91 1.21 -19.82
CA VAL A 124 26.96 0.22 -19.58
C VAL A 124 28.33 0.92 -19.74
N PRO A 125 29.30 0.71 -18.84
CA PRO A 125 29.18 0.05 -17.54
C PRO A 125 28.63 0.97 -16.44
N HIS A 126 28.56 2.30 -16.61
CA HIS A 126 28.51 3.22 -15.46
C HIS A 126 27.24 3.11 -14.60
N VAL A 127 26.08 2.82 -15.20
CA VAL A 127 24.81 2.63 -14.47
C VAL A 127 24.72 1.20 -13.93
N THR A 128 25.16 0.20 -14.69
CA THR A 128 25.19 -1.20 -14.23
C THR A 128 26.18 -1.42 -13.07
N ASP A 129 27.32 -0.73 -13.09
CA ASP A 129 28.29 -0.61 -11.99
C ASP A 129 27.65 0.02 -10.75
N ALA A 130 26.88 1.10 -10.91
CA ALA A 130 26.22 1.78 -9.80
C ALA A 130 25.20 0.86 -9.12
N ILE A 131 24.37 0.15 -9.91
CA ILE A 131 23.43 -0.86 -9.42
C ILE A 131 24.17 -1.97 -8.64
N GLN A 132 25.25 -2.53 -9.20
CA GLN A 132 26.03 -3.59 -8.54
C GLN A 132 26.70 -3.11 -7.24
N LYS A 133 27.22 -1.88 -7.20
CA LYS A 133 27.83 -1.27 -6.00
C LYS A 133 26.77 -0.98 -4.93
N TRP A 134 25.58 -0.51 -5.33
CA TRP A 134 24.45 -0.30 -4.42
C TRP A 134 23.98 -1.60 -3.79
N ILE A 135 23.78 -2.67 -4.60
CA ILE A 135 23.38 -4.00 -4.11
C ILE A 135 24.37 -4.50 -3.04
N LYS A 136 25.69 -4.44 -3.32
CA LYS A 136 26.73 -4.87 -2.37
C LYS A 136 26.70 -4.05 -1.08
N GLY A 137 26.70 -2.71 -1.18
CA GLY A 137 26.65 -1.83 0.00
C GLY A 137 25.40 -2.01 0.87
N VAL A 138 24.24 -2.30 0.27
CA VAL A 138 23.00 -2.61 1.01
C VAL A 138 23.09 -3.96 1.74
N ILE A 139 23.76 -4.95 1.16
CA ILE A 139 24.01 -6.23 1.82
C ILE A 139 24.96 -6.04 3.01
N ASP A 140 26.07 -5.31 2.82
CA ASP A 140 27.08 -5.08 3.86
C ASP A 140 26.51 -4.31 5.07
N ASP A 141 25.74 -3.22 4.81
CA ASP A 141 25.04 -2.46 5.86
C ASP A 141 24.06 -3.36 6.65
N ASN A 142 23.32 -4.22 5.96
CA ASN A 142 22.34 -5.10 6.60
C ASN A 142 22.99 -6.27 7.35
N ILE A 143 24.07 -6.88 6.84
CA ILE A 143 24.84 -7.89 7.58
C ILE A 143 25.46 -7.27 8.84
N LYS A 144 26.02 -6.06 8.74
CA LYS A 144 26.57 -5.32 9.89
C LYS A 144 25.50 -5.03 10.96
N ARG A 145 24.29 -4.63 10.55
CA ARG A 145 23.14 -4.48 11.45
C ARG A 145 22.74 -5.81 12.08
N MET A 146 22.52 -6.85 11.28
CA MET A 146 22.08 -8.16 11.76
C MET A 146 23.10 -8.83 12.71
N LYS A 147 24.41 -8.69 12.48
CA LYS A 147 25.45 -9.15 13.41
C LYS A 147 25.28 -8.54 14.80
N LYS A 148 24.93 -7.24 14.89
CA LYS A 148 24.61 -6.55 16.15
C LYS A 148 23.27 -7.01 16.75
N GLU A 149 22.24 -7.11 15.92
CA GLU A 149 20.86 -7.45 16.30
C GLU A 149 20.76 -8.86 16.92
N TYR A 150 21.37 -9.86 16.27
CA TYR A 150 21.41 -11.26 16.73
C TYR A 150 22.63 -11.60 17.62
N ASN A 151 23.38 -10.59 18.11
CA ASN A 151 24.56 -10.76 18.98
C ASN A 151 25.60 -11.77 18.45
N ILE A 152 25.87 -11.78 17.14
CA ILE A 152 26.78 -12.70 16.47
C ILE A 152 28.23 -12.32 16.82
N ARG A 153 28.90 -13.13 17.65
CA ARG A 153 30.26 -12.88 18.18
C ARG A 153 31.23 -14.00 17.83
N ALA A 154 32.47 -13.61 17.54
CA ALA A 154 33.59 -14.48 17.12
C ALA A 154 33.84 -15.72 17.99
N SER A 155 33.52 -15.68 19.28
CA SER A 155 33.80 -16.76 20.25
C SER A 155 32.63 -17.70 20.52
N SER A 156 31.43 -17.45 19.97
CA SER A 156 30.20 -18.17 20.37
C SER A 156 29.35 -18.70 19.21
N THR A 157 29.80 -18.55 17.96
CA THR A 157 29.09 -18.97 16.76
C THR A 157 29.94 -19.96 15.94
N PRO A 158 29.36 -20.74 15.01
CA PRO A 158 30.17 -21.44 14.01
C PRO A 158 31.10 -20.45 13.26
N ASN A 159 32.24 -20.95 12.75
CA ASN A 159 33.21 -20.16 11.96
C ASN A 159 32.59 -19.44 10.75
N THR A 160 31.42 -19.90 10.28
CA THR A 160 30.75 -19.42 9.09
C THR A 160 29.24 -19.31 9.36
N VAL A 161 28.66 -18.16 9.01
CA VAL A 161 27.21 -17.90 9.09
C VAL A 161 26.64 -17.69 7.68
N PRO A 162 25.54 -18.34 7.29
CA PRO A 162 24.91 -18.13 5.98
C PRO A 162 24.01 -16.88 6.00
N CYS A 163 24.15 -16.03 4.99
CA CYS A 163 23.25 -14.92 4.69
C CYS A 163 22.76 -15.01 3.25
N ILE A 164 21.45 -14.89 3.03
CA ILE A 164 20.87 -14.82 1.68
C ILE A 164 20.33 -13.41 1.46
N CYS A 165 20.82 -12.75 0.40
CA CYS A 165 20.17 -11.58 -0.17
C CYS A 165 19.14 -12.03 -1.21
N MET A 166 17.88 -11.65 -1.00
CA MET A 166 16.79 -11.93 -1.93
C MET A 166 16.46 -10.65 -2.71
N ILE A 167 16.61 -10.67 -4.03
CA ILE A 167 16.48 -9.50 -4.91
C ILE A 167 15.27 -9.69 -5.83
N GLU A 168 14.25 -8.85 -5.69
CA GLU A 168 13.14 -8.82 -6.63
C GLU A 168 13.39 -7.79 -7.75
N VAL A 169 13.15 -8.19 -9.00
CA VAL A 169 13.10 -7.28 -10.14
C VAL A 169 11.64 -6.96 -10.46
N GLY A 170 11.26 -5.70 -10.25
CA GLY A 170 9.98 -5.12 -10.65
C GLY A 170 9.75 -5.14 -12.16
N GLY A 171 8.57 -4.70 -12.61
CA GLY A 171 8.19 -4.80 -14.03
C GLY A 171 8.11 -6.25 -14.55
N THR A 172 8.31 -6.44 -15.85
CA THR A 172 8.39 -7.72 -16.55
C THR A 172 9.68 -7.86 -17.38
N VAL A 173 10.01 -9.08 -17.81
CA VAL A 173 11.11 -9.29 -18.77
C VAL A 173 10.71 -8.86 -20.18
N GLY A 174 11.57 -8.09 -20.84
CA GLY A 174 11.32 -7.50 -22.16
C GLY A 174 10.94 -6.02 -22.12
N ASP A 175 10.59 -5.48 -20.94
CA ASP A 175 10.38 -4.04 -20.78
C ASP A 175 11.69 -3.26 -20.93
N ILE A 176 11.63 -2.11 -21.62
CA ILE A 176 12.77 -1.19 -21.76
C ILE A 176 13.29 -0.68 -20.42
N GLU A 177 12.41 -0.57 -19.42
CA GLU A 177 12.73 -0.11 -18.07
C GLU A 177 13.49 -1.18 -17.27
N SER A 178 13.09 -2.45 -17.41
CA SER A 178 13.74 -3.59 -16.76
C SER A 178 15.11 -3.92 -17.35
N ALA A 179 15.35 -3.63 -18.63
CA ALA A 179 16.53 -4.08 -19.38
C ALA A 179 17.86 -3.73 -18.71
N VAL A 180 18.00 -2.49 -18.20
CA VAL A 180 19.23 -2.02 -17.51
C VAL A 180 19.54 -2.84 -16.26
N TYR A 181 18.51 -3.28 -15.55
CA TYR A 181 18.63 -4.09 -14.34
C TYR A 181 18.93 -5.55 -14.63
N LEU A 182 18.36 -6.11 -15.71
CA LEU A 182 18.68 -7.46 -16.16
C LEU A 182 20.15 -7.55 -16.59
N GLU A 183 20.65 -6.55 -17.33
CA GLU A 183 22.07 -6.43 -17.70
C GLU A 183 22.98 -6.27 -16.46
N ALA A 184 22.61 -5.39 -15.50
CA ALA A 184 23.38 -5.23 -14.26
C ALA A 184 23.43 -6.51 -13.41
N LEU A 185 22.36 -7.31 -13.40
CA LEU A 185 22.30 -8.59 -12.69
C LEU A 185 23.01 -9.70 -13.45
N GLN A 186 23.01 -9.69 -14.79
CA GLN A 186 23.83 -10.59 -15.62
C GLN A 186 25.32 -10.37 -15.33
N GLN A 187 25.75 -9.11 -15.30
CA GLN A 187 27.12 -8.74 -14.94
C GLN A 187 27.46 -9.12 -13.50
N LEU A 188 26.52 -8.98 -12.56
CA LEU A 188 26.70 -9.45 -11.18
C LEU A 188 26.88 -10.97 -11.10
N ILE A 189 26.02 -11.73 -11.79
CA ILE A 189 26.04 -13.21 -11.82
C ILE A 189 27.36 -13.74 -12.40
N ASN A 190 27.87 -13.12 -13.48
CA ASN A 190 29.15 -13.49 -14.07
C ASN A 190 30.37 -13.24 -13.14
N ASN A 191 30.20 -12.44 -12.08
CA ASN A 191 31.21 -12.17 -11.05
C ASN A 191 30.98 -12.99 -9.75
N LEU A 192 30.10 -14.00 -9.78
CA LEU A 192 29.77 -14.88 -8.65
C LEU A 192 30.00 -16.36 -9.02
N ASN A 193 30.19 -17.23 -8.02
CA ASN A 193 30.24 -18.67 -8.29
C ASN A 193 28.84 -19.21 -8.65
N SER A 194 28.78 -20.34 -9.36
CA SER A 194 27.50 -20.93 -9.79
C SER A 194 26.64 -21.47 -8.63
N ASP A 195 27.24 -21.68 -7.46
CA ASP A 195 26.58 -21.98 -6.19
C ASP A 195 26.38 -20.74 -5.29
N ASP A 196 26.85 -19.54 -5.69
CA ASP A 196 26.59 -18.30 -4.95
C ASP A 196 25.22 -17.69 -5.25
N VAL A 197 24.60 -18.05 -6.38
CA VAL A 197 23.35 -17.46 -6.88
C VAL A 197 22.31 -18.50 -7.29
N CYS A 198 21.03 -18.15 -7.15
CA CYS A 198 19.89 -18.93 -7.60
C CYS A 198 18.87 -18.00 -8.29
N LEU A 199 18.65 -18.17 -9.60
CA LEU A 199 17.69 -17.36 -10.36
C LEU A 199 16.32 -18.03 -10.43
N CYS A 200 15.30 -17.32 -9.95
CA CYS A 200 13.90 -17.73 -9.95
C CYS A 200 13.10 -16.85 -10.91
N HIS A 201 12.24 -17.45 -11.74
CA HIS A 201 11.43 -16.73 -12.72
C HIS A 201 9.94 -17.03 -12.54
N LEU A 202 9.13 -15.99 -12.24
CA LEU A 202 7.69 -16.13 -11.99
C LEU A 202 6.89 -15.80 -13.25
N SER A 203 6.30 -16.82 -13.88
CA SER A 203 5.47 -16.69 -15.09
C SER A 203 4.02 -17.16 -14.83
N TYR A 204 3.10 -16.79 -15.71
CA TYR A 204 1.69 -17.18 -15.65
C TYR A 204 1.39 -18.34 -16.61
N VAL A 205 0.70 -19.36 -16.12
CA VAL A 205 0.18 -20.51 -16.88
C VAL A 205 -1.35 -20.42 -16.88
N PRO A 206 -1.96 -19.74 -17.88
CA PRO A 206 -3.41 -19.60 -17.96
C PRO A 206 -4.10 -20.93 -18.29
N ILE A 207 -5.28 -21.13 -17.70
CA ILE A 207 -6.24 -22.16 -18.07
C ILE A 207 -7.15 -21.58 -19.15
N MET A 208 -7.27 -22.25 -20.32
CA MET A 208 -7.98 -21.69 -21.47
C MET A 208 -8.96 -22.69 -22.13
N GLY A 209 -10.08 -22.15 -22.60
CA GLY A 209 -11.11 -22.88 -23.34
C GLY A 209 -12.04 -23.71 -22.46
N THR A 210 -13.09 -24.27 -23.07
CA THR A 210 -14.08 -25.14 -22.40
C THR A 210 -13.46 -26.43 -21.83
N LEU A 211 -12.34 -26.87 -22.39
CA LEU A 211 -11.57 -28.05 -21.94
C LEU A 211 -10.62 -27.77 -20.77
N ARG A 212 -10.56 -26.52 -20.25
CA ARG A 212 -9.67 -26.07 -19.16
C ARG A 212 -8.21 -26.53 -19.31
N GLU A 213 -7.65 -26.38 -20.50
CA GLU A 213 -6.27 -26.80 -20.76
C GLU A 213 -5.25 -25.76 -20.25
N GLN A 214 -4.24 -26.20 -19.51
CA GLN A 214 -3.15 -25.37 -18.99
C GLN A 214 -2.15 -25.00 -20.11
N LYS A 215 -2.20 -23.74 -20.57
CA LYS A 215 -1.38 -23.27 -21.70
C LYS A 215 -0.01 -22.78 -21.24
N THR A 216 1.01 -23.64 -21.40
CA THR A 216 2.41 -23.36 -21.01
C THR A 216 3.17 -22.39 -21.93
N LYS A 217 2.58 -21.97 -23.06
CA LYS A 217 3.24 -21.13 -24.08
C LYS A 217 3.72 -19.77 -23.56
N PRO A 218 2.99 -18.99 -22.74
CA PRO A 218 3.49 -17.73 -22.20
C PRO A 218 4.82 -17.91 -21.46
N THR A 219 4.93 -18.92 -20.60
CA THR A 219 6.16 -19.27 -19.88
C THR A 219 7.33 -19.60 -20.81
N GLN A 220 7.09 -20.31 -21.92
CA GLN A 220 8.13 -20.62 -22.91
C GLN A 220 8.68 -19.34 -23.56
N HIS A 221 7.82 -18.39 -23.93
CA HIS A 221 8.25 -17.10 -24.48
C HIS A 221 8.93 -16.20 -23.42
N SER A 222 8.45 -16.24 -22.18
CA SER A 222 9.03 -15.50 -21.04
C SER A 222 10.47 -15.93 -20.74
N VAL A 223 10.71 -17.24 -20.68
CA VAL A 223 12.07 -17.79 -20.48
C VAL A 223 12.97 -17.55 -21.69
N LYS A 224 12.42 -17.50 -22.91
CA LYS A 224 13.18 -17.09 -24.10
C LYS A 224 13.72 -15.65 -23.93
N ILE A 225 12.85 -14.70 -23.58
CA ILE A 225 13.24 -13.28 -23.40
C ILE A 225 14.25 -13.13 -22.24
N LEU A 226 14.06 -13.85 -21.13
CA LEU A 226 15.02 -13.85 -20.01
C LEU A 226 16.42 -14.33 -20.45
N ARG A 227 16.49 -15.39 -21.28
CA ARG A 227 17.77 -15.88 -21.85
C ARG A 227 18.36 -14.94 -22.89
N GLU A 228 17.54 -14.20 -23.64
CA GLU A 228 18.02 -13.17 -24.58
C GLU A 228 18.67 -11.99 -23.84
N ALA A 229 18.24 -11.71 -22.60
CA ALA A 229 18.96 -10.85 -21.65
C ALA A 229 20.13 -11.56 -20.91
N GLY A 230 20.62 -12.69 -21.43
CA GLY A 230 21.77 -13.43 -20.89
C GLY A 230 21.53 -14.20 -19.59
N LEU A 231 20.29 -14.29 -19.11
CA LEU A 231 19.95 -14.90 -17.81
C LEU A 231 19.32 -16.29 -17.95
N LYS A 232 19.91 -17.32 -17.31
CA LYS A 232 19.33 -18.66 -17.25
C LYS A 232 18.64 -18.88 -15.89
N PRO A 233 17.32 -19.17 -15.84
CA PRO A 233 16.65 -19.49 -14.59
C PRO A 233 17.05 -20.88 -14.08
N ASP A 234 17.17 -20.99 -12.75
CA ASP A 234 17.36 -22.24 -12.03
C ASP A 234 16.00 -22.86 -11.64
N PHE A 235 15.02 -22.03 -11.30
CA PHE A 235 13.65 -22.40 -10.95
C PHE A 235 12.63 -21.61 -11.77
N ILE A 236 11.57 -22.28 -12.22
CA ILE A 236 10.41 -21.65 -12.84
C ILE A 236 9.25 -21.73 -11.85
N PHE A 237 8.73 -20.59 -11.43
CA PHE A 237 7.53 -20.48 -10.61
C PHE A 237 6.35 -20.18 -11.55
N CYS A 238 5.30 -20.97 -11.46
CA CYS A 238 4.14 -20.92 -12.34
C CYS A 238 2.91 -20.48 -11.57
N ARG A 239 2.54 -19.20 -11.69
CA ARG A 239 1.25 -18.72 -11.23
C ARG A 239 0.15 -19.37 -12.07
N CYS A 240 -0.83 -19.98 -11.43
CA CYS A 240 -1.93 -20.71 -12.06
C CYS A 240 -3.20 -20.60 -11.20
N GLU A 241 -4.35 -20.96 -11.77
CA GLU A 241 -5.63 -21.08 -11.05
C GLU A 241 -5.67 -22.42 -10.29
N GLU A 242 -5.51 -23.53 -11.01
CA GLU A 242 -5.42 -24.89 -10.49
C GLU A 242 -3.95 -25.38 -10.39
N PRO A 243 -3.64 -26.42 -9.58
CA PRO A 243 -2.33 -27.05 -9.56
C PRO A 243 -1.85 -27.50 -10.95
N LEU A 244 -0.55 -27.43 -11.22
CA LEU A 244 -0.01 -27.84 -12.52
C LEU A 244 -0.19 -29.34 -12.77
N THR A 245 -0.51 -29.73 -14.00
CA THR A 245 -0.45 -31.14 -14.42
C THR A 245 0.99 -31.58 -14.67
N GLU A 246 1.25 -32.89 -14.51
CA GLU A 246 2.53 -33.52 -14.89
C GLU A 246 2.95 -33.18 -16.33
N GLU A 247 1.99 -33.18 -17.26
CA GLU A 247 2.24 -32.85 -18.66
C GLU A 247 2.66 -31.36 -18.83
N ALA A 248 2.05 -30.44 -18.08
CA ALA A 248 2.45 -29.04 -18.05
C ALA A 248 3.84 -28.85 -17.42
N ILE A 249 4.13 -29.55 -16.32
CA ILE A 249 5.44 -29.55 -15.65
C ILE A 249 6.53 -30.04 -16.61
N GLN A 250 6.32 -31.19 -17.28
CA GLN A 250 7.26 -31.78 -18.24
C GLN A 250 7.48 -30.85 -19.45
N LYS A 251 6.41 -30.28 -20.02
CA LYS A 251 6.50 -29.28 -21.10
C LYS A 251 7.33 -28.08 -20.66
N ILE A 252 7.05 -27.48 -19.51
CA ILE A 252 7.78 -26.30 -19.01
C ILE A 252 9.25 -26.66 -18.74
N SER A 253 9.50 -27.76 -18.04
CA SER A 253 10.84 -28.30 -17.73
C SER A 253 11.73 -28.40 -18.98
N LEU A 254 11.25 -29.09 -20.02
CA LEU A 254 11.98 -29.30 -21.28
C LEU A 254 12.30 -27.97 -22.01
N PHE A 255 11.32 -27.09 -22.21
CA PHE A 255 11.56 -25.81 -22.90
C PHE A 255 12.44 -24.86 -22.08
N SER A 256 12.25 -24.80 -20.75
CA SER A 256 13.01 -23.92 -19.85
C SER A 256 14.36 -24.49 -19.41
N GLN A 257 14.68 -25.74 -19.75
CA GLN A 257 15.96 -26.41 -19.45
C GLN A 257 16.33 -26.39 -17.96
N VAL A 258 15.31 -26.52 -17.12
CA VAL A 258 15.40 -26.83 -15.69
C VAL A 258 15.02 -28.31 -15.47
N LYS A 259 14.92 -28.75 -14.23
CA LYS A 259 14.38 -30.08 -13.90
C LYS A 259 12.90 -29.99 -13.55
N ASN A 260 12.17 -31.11 -13.62
CA ASN A 260 10.78 -31.18 -13.15
C ASN A 260 10.67 -30.73 -11.67
N GLU A 261 11.59 -31.16 -10.80
CA GLU A 261 11.70 -30.76 -9.38
C GLU A 261 12.01 -29.26 -9.14
N HIS A 262 12.19 -28.47 -10.20
CA HIS A 262 12.42 -27.03 -10.18
C HIS A 262 11.30 -26.23 -10.89
N VAL A 263 10.23 -26.89 -11.38
CA VAL A 263 9.02 -26.24 -11.90
C VAL A 263 7.97 -26.23 -10.77
N ILE A 264 7.76 -25.06 -10.17
CA ILE A 264 6.98 -24.88 -8.95
C ILE A 264 5.58 -24.36 -9.30
N SER A 265 4.54 -25.13 -9.00
CA SER A 265 3.14 -24.70 -9.08
C SER A 265 2.82 -23.73 -7.94
N LEU A 266 2.30 -22.56 -8.30
CA LEU A 266 1.70 -21.57 -7.40
C LEU A 266 0.25 -21.31 -7.81
N HIS A 267 -0.62 -22.27 -7.51
CA HIS A 267 -2.06 -22.23 -7.78
C HIS A 267 -2.80 -21.22 -6.87
N ASP A 268 -4.06 -20.90 -7.17
CA ASP A 268 -4.86 -20.01 -6.33
C ASP A 268 -5.12 -20.62 -4.96
N THR A 269 -5.09 -19.78 -3.92
CA THR A 269 -5.22 -20.20 -2.53
C THR A 269 -6.20 -19.34 -1.77
N SER A 270 -6.89 -19.96 -0.82
CA SER A 270 -7.83 -19.34 0.12
C SER A 270 -7.17 -18.32 1.06
N ASN A 271 -5.87 -18.45 1.35
CA ASN A 271 -5.11 -17.48 2.13
C ASN A 271 -3.61 -17.51 1.78
N VAL A 272 -2.98 -16.32 1.80
CA VAL A 272 -1.55 -16.14 1.47
C VAL A 272 -0.60 -16.93 2.38
N TYR A 273 -1.01 -17.28 3.60
CA TYR A 273 -0.19 -18.05 4.52
C TYR A 273 -0.07 -19.54 4.11
N LYS A 274 -0.86 -20.03 3.14
CA LYS A 274 -0.66 -21.35 2.52
C LYS A 274 0.49 -21.41 1.52
N VAL A 275 0.92 -20.28 0.96
CA VAL A 275 1.95 -20.26 -0.10
C VAL A 275 3.29 -20.86 0.37
N PRO A 276 3.82 -20.57 1.58
CA PRO A 276 4.99 -21.28 2.13
C PRO A 276 4.78 -22.80 2.29
N LEU A 277 3.55 -23.24 2.61
CA LEU A 277 3.24 -24.66 2.77
C LEU A 277 3.32 -25.40 1.42
N ILE A 278 2.79 -24.78 0.35
CA ILE A 278 2.83 -25.29 -1.02
C ILE A 278 4.27 -25.34 -1.57
N LEU A 279 5.13 -24.41 -1.16
CA LEU A 279 6.56 -24.43 -1.50
C LEU A 279 7.31 -25.57 -0.81
N GLU A 280 7.04 -25.83 0.48
CA GLU A 280 7.69 -26.94 1.19
C GLU A 280 7.17 -28.31 0.74
N GLN A 281 5.89 -28.43 0.39
CA GLN A 281 5.32 -29.62 -0.26
C GLN A 281 6.05 -29.97 -1.57
N GLN A 282 6.49 -28.96 -2.33
CA GLN A 282 7.30 -29.11 -3.55
C GLN A 282 8.81 -29.14 -3.27
N SER A 283 9.22 -29.40 -2.02
CA SER A 283 10.63 -29.53 -1.57
C SER A 283 11.53 -28.33 -1.90
N PHE A 284 10.96 -27.12 -2.08
CA PHE A 284 11.71 -25.94 -2.49
C PHE A 284 12.90 -25.64 -1.56
N SER A 285 12.71 -25.70 -0.24
CA SER A 285 13.80 -25.38 0.70
C SER A 285 14.99 -26.34 0.61
N ALA A 286 14.74 -27.64 0.37
CA ALA A 286 15.80 -28.62 0.17
C ALA A 286 16.57 -28.36 -1.14
N ASN A 287 15.85 -28.07 -2.23
CA ASN A 287 16.43 -27.87 -3.55
C ASN A 287 17.20 -26.54 -3.66
N VAL A 288 16.71 -25.44 -3.06
CA VAL A 288 17.45 -24.16 -3.06
C VAL A 288 18.70 -24.21 -2.18
N LEU A 289 18.67 -24.91 -1.03
CA LEU A 289 19.86 -25.11 -0.20
C LEU A 289 20.91 -26.02 -0.86
N LYS A 290 20.47 -26.96 -1.70
CA LYS A 290 21.35 -27.75 -2.57
C LYS A 290 21.98 -26.90 -3.66
N LYS A 291 21.21 -26.04 -4.34
CA LYS A 291 21.72 -25.11 -5.37
C LYS A 291 22.72 -24.10 -4.80
N LEU A 292 22.46 -23.56 -3.60
CA LEU A 292 23.32 -22.58 -2.94
C LEU A 292 24.46 -23.20 -2.11
N ASN A 293 24.63 -24.54 -2.13
CA ASN A 293 25.67 -25.25 -1.38
C ASN A 293 25.67 -24.91 0.13
N LEU A 294 24.46 -24.81 0.70
CA LEU A 294 24.24 -24.38 2.09
C LEU A 294 23.82 -25.51 3.05
N GLN A 295 23.55 -26.71 2.55
CA GLN A 295 22.98 -27.82 3.35
C GLN A 295 23.79 -28.09 4.63
N ASP A 296 25.09 -28.33 4.48
CA ASP A 296 26.03 -28.57 5.59
C ASP A 296 26.18 -27.36 6.52
N THR A 297 26.20 -26.15 5.96
CA THR A 297 26.35 -24.88 6.69
C THR A 297 25.13 -24.62 7.58
N VAL A 298 23.92 -24.91 7.09
CA VAL A 298 22.66 -24.82 7.82
C VAL A 298 22.59 -25.88 8.93
N LEU A 299 22.92 -27.15 8.65
CA LEU A 299 22.94 -28.21 9.66
C LEU A 299 23.93 -27.94 10.82
N LYS A 300 25.01 -27.20 10.54
CA LYS A 300 26.02 -26.80 11.53
C LYS A 300 25.69 -25.46 12.20
N ASN A 301 24.65 -24.75 11.77
CA ASN A 301 24.30 -23.44 12.31
C ASN A 301 23.52 -23.55 13.64
N LYS A 302 24.08 -22.97 14.70
CA LYS A 302 23.48 -22.94 16.04
C LYS A 302 22.85 -21.59 16.42
N LEU A 303 22.80 -20.63 15.48
CA LEU A 303 22.10 -19.36 15.70
C LEU A 303 20.59 -19.59 15.74
N GLN A 304 19.91 -19.08 16.77
CA GLN A 304 18.46 -18.93 16.75
C GLN A 304 18.12 -17.59 16.10
N ILE A 305 17.56 -17.63 14.89
CA ILE A 305 17.22 -16.43 14.10
C ILE A 305 15.71 -16.32 13.96
N SER A 306 15.02 -17.42 13.62
CA SER A 306 13.56 -17.42 13.63
C SER A 306 13.02 -17.56 15.05
N PRO A 307 12.12 -16.67 15.51
CA PRO A 307 11.36 -16.89 16.74
C PRO A 307 10.23 -17.93 16.57
N TYR A 308 9.86 -18.27 15.33
CA TYR A 308 8.72 -19.15 15.03
C TYR A 308 9.14 -20.38 14.20
N SER A 309 8.48 -21.50 14.45
CA SER A 309 8.71 -22.76 13.73
C SER A 309 7.83 -22.88 12.48
N PHE A 310 8.17 -23.78 11.56
CA PHE A 310 7.32 -24.08 10.40
C PHE A 310 5.94 -24.63 10.82
N SER A 311 5.85 -25.38 11.92
CA SER A 311 4.58 -25.82 12.51
C SER A 311 3.77 -24.65 13.09
N THR A 312 4.42 -23.62 13.65
CA THR A 312 3.75 -22.37 14.07
C THR A 312 3.16 -21.64 12.85
N TRP A 313 3.88 -21.61 11.72
CA TRP A 313 3.36 -21.04 10.47
C TRP A 313 2.18 -21.84 9.90
N LYS A 314 2.21 -23.18 10.00
CA LYS A 314 1.05 -24.01 9.64
C LYS A 314 -0.17 -23.66 10.51
N GLN A 315 0.00 -23.59 11.83
CA GLN A 315 -1.08 -23.23 12.78
C GLN A 315 -1.70 -21.86 12.46
N LEU A 316 -0.91 -20.87 12.06
CA LEU A 316 -1.39 -19.55 11.60
C LEU A 316 -2.32 -19.69 10.38
N SER A 317 -1.93 -20.47 9.38
CA SER A 317 -2.74 -20.67 8.15
C SER A 317 -3.99 -21.50 8.41
N ASP A 318 -3.91 -22.53 9.24
CA ASP A 318 -5.06 -23.37 9.62
C ASP A 318 -6.10 -22.53 10.41
N ARG A 319 -5.66 -21.65 11.32
CA ARG A 319 -6.55 -20.76 12.10
C ARG A 319 -7.29 -19.69 11.28
N TYR A 320 -6.71 -19.25 10.16
CA TYR A 320 -7.38 -18.34 9.23
C TYR A 320 -8.67 -18.98 8.67
N GLU A 321 -8.69 -20.31 8.53
CA GLU A 321 -9.81 -21.06 7.95
C GLU A 321 -10.77 -21.61 8.99
N SER A 322 -10.28 -22.00 10.17
CA SER A 322 -11.11 -22.56 11.26
C SER A 322 -11.98 -21.53 11.99
N SER A 323 -11.98 -20.27 11.57
CA SER A 323 -12.67 -19.16 12.24
C SER A 323 -14.12 -19.04 11.76
N ASN A 324 -15.06 -19.51 12.59
CA ASN A 324 -16.50 -19.55 12.24
C ASN A 324 -17.24 -18.23 12.54
N GLU A 325 -16.88 -17.52 13.62
CA GLU A 325 -17.55 -16.27 14.00
C GLU A 325 -17.03 -15.10 13.15
N CYS A 326 -17.93 -14.37 12.49
CA CYS A 326 -17.56 -13.26 11.61
C CYS A 326 -17.51 -11.91 12.35
N VAL A 327 -16.58 -11.04 11.93
CA VAL A 327 -16.53 -9.62 12.31
C VAL A 327 -16.65 -8.73 11.06
N VAL A 328 -17.60 -7.79 11.06
CA VAL A 328 -17.91 -6.95 9.89
C VAL A 328 -17.38 -5.53 10.08
N ILE A 329 -16.31 -5.16 9.38
CA ILE A 329 -15.64 -3.87 9.53
C ILE A 329 -15.92 -2.92 8.35
N GLY A 330 -16.42 -1.73 8.66
CA GLY A 330 -16.66 -0.65 7.69
C GLY A 330 -15.42 0.22 7.49
N ILE A 331 -14.82 0.22 6.28
CA ILE A 331 -13.68 1.09 5.95
C ILE A 331 -14.18 2.33 5.20
N VAL A 332 -14.11 3.51 5.83
CA VAL A 332 -14.63 4.77 5.27
C VAL A 332 -13.56 5.48 4.44
N GLY A 333 -13.29 4.89 3.27
CA GLY A 333 -12.20 5.27 2.37
C GLY A 333 -12.46 6.47 1.45
N LYS A 334 -11.37 7.01 0.88
CA LYS A 334 -11.38 7.93 -0.28
C LYS A 334 -11.36 7.14 -1.60
N TYR A 335 -10.89 5.89 -1.56
CA TYR A 335 -10.71 4.97 -2.68
C TYR A 335 -11.45 3.67 -2.33
N THR A 336 -12.30 3.17 -3.22
CA THR A 336 -13.19 2.02 -2.95
C THR A 336 -13.37 1.17 -4.22
N ALA A 337 -12.29 1.00 -4.98
CA ALA A 337 -12.30 0.42 -6.33
C ALA A 337 -11.06 -0.43 -6.65
N SER A 338 -9.89 -0.09 -6.10
CA SER A 338 -8.76 -1.03 -5.93
C SER A 338 -8.72 -1.51 -4.48
N ASN A 339 -8.24 -2.73 -4.27
CA ASN A 339 -7.97 -3.31 -2.95
C ASN A 339 -6.60 -2.84 -2.40
N ASP A 340 -5.65 -2.51 -3.27
CA ASP A 340 -4.24 -2.31 -2.92
C ASP A 340 -3.98 -0.98 -2.21
N THR A 341 -4.92 -0.03 -2.33
CA THR A 341 -4.89 1.28 -1.66
C THR A 341 -4.98 1.21 -0.13
N TYR A 342 -5.31 0.05 0.46
CA TYR A 342 -5.42 -0.15 1.91
C TYR A 342 -4.82 -1.50 2.39
N LEU A 343 -3.90 -2.11 1.65
CA LEU A 343 -3.45 -3.49 1.88
C LEU A 343 -2.81 -3.73 3.26
N SER A 344 -2.04 -2.78 3.82
CA SER A 344 -1.47 -2.93 5.18
C SER A 344 -2.55 -2.86 6.25
N ILE A 345 -3.58 -2.03 6.06
CA ILE A 345 -4.73 -1.93 6.97
C ILE A 345 -5.53 -3.24 6.92
N ILE A 346 -5.78 -3.78 5.73
CA ILE A 346 -6.44 -5.07 5.52
C ILE A 346 -5.62 -6.20 6.17
N SER A 347 -4.30 -6.23 5.94
CA SER A 347 -3.37 -7.19 6.56
C SER A 347 -3.40 -7.10 8.09
N SER A 348 -3.48 -5.88 8.63
CA SER A 348 -3.49 -5.66 10.09
C SER A 348 -4.80 -6.06 10.75
N LEU A 349 -5.94 -5.83 10.08
CA LEU A 349 -7.24 -6.38 10.48
C LEU A 349 -7.20 -7.92 10.43
N VAL A 350 -6.62 -8.51 9.38
CA VAL A 350 -6.45 -9.97 9.25
C VAL A 350 -5.62 -10.54 10.40
N HIS A 351 -4.44 -9.97 10.71
CA HIS A 351 -3.61 -10.42 11.84
C HIS A 351 -4.39 -10.41 13.18
N ALA A 352 -5.10 -9.32 13.46
CA ALA A 352 -5.95 -9.20 14.65
C ALA A 352 -7.09 -10.24 14.67
N CYS A 353 -7.71 -10.52 13.53
CA CYS A 353 -8.77 -11.51 13.40
C CYS A 353 -8.28 -12.95 13.61
N ILE A 354 -7.10 -13.33 13.08
CA ILE A 354 -6.51 -14.68 13.29
C ILE A 354 -6.17 -14.90 14.78
N GLU A 355 -5.61 -13.88 15.46
CA GLU A 355 -5.33 -13.97 16.90
C GLU A 355 -6.63 -14.14 17.71
N CYS A 356 -7.68 -13.40 17.37
CA CYS A 356 -8.99 -13.51 18.02
C CYS A 356 -9.79 -14.78 17.68
N GLY A 357 -9.54 -15.40 16.51
CA GLY A 357 -10.36 -16.49 15.98
C GLY A 357 -11.62 -16.01 15.25
N PHE A 358 -11.59 -14.82 14.65
CA PHE A 358 -12.69 -14.26 13.85
C PHE A 358 -12.40 -14.32 12.35
N LYS A 359 -13.48 -14.42 11.56
CA LYS A 359 -13.45 -14.25 10.10
C LYS A 359 -13.76 -12.81 9.72
N LEU A 360 -12.79 -12.12 9.10
CA LEU A 360 -12.94 -10.73 8.69
C LEU A 360 -13.87 -10.58 7.47
N ILE A 361 -14.86 -9.69 7.56
CA ILE A 361 -15.68 -9.23 6.44
C ILE A 361 -15.52 -7.71 6.32
N ILE A 362 -14.93 -7.24 5.22
CA ILE A 362 -14.78 -5.80 4.96
C ILE A 362 -15.98 -5.26 4.18
N LYS A 363 -16.46 -4.08 4.57
CA LYS A 363 -17.42 -3.28 3.80
C LYS A 363 -16.80 -1.92 3.46
N TYR A 364 -16.47 -1.69 2.19
CA TYR A 364 -15.95 -0.40 1.75
C TYR A 364 -17.05 0.65 1.66
N ILE A 365 -16.90 1.75 2.40
CA ILE A 365 -17.84 2.88 2.43
C ILE A 365 -17.14 4.07 1.78
N ASN A 366 -17.63 4.54 0.64
CA ASN A 366 -17.02 5.71 0.01
C ASN A 366 -17.40 6.99 0.77
N SER A 367 -16.43 7.62 1.42
CA SER A 367 -16.60 8.86 2.18
C SER A 367 -17.27 10.00 1.40
N SER A 368 -17.16 10.03 0.07
CA SER A 368 -17.87 11.04 -0.74
C SER A 368 -19.38 10.79 -0.84
N HIS A 369 -19.84 9.55 -0.65
CA HIS A 369 -21.26 9.19 -0.69
C HIS A 369 -21.98 9.49 0.63
N LEU A 370 -21.30 9.51 1.78
CA LEU A 370 -21.89 9.83 3.09
C LEU A 370 -22.39 11.29 3.23
N SER A 371 -22.21 12.14 2.21
CA SER A 371 -22.64 13.54 2.26
C SER A 371 -23.32 14.03 0.97
N LEU A 372 -24.52 14.58 1.12
CA LEU A 372 -25.19 15.33 0.05
C LEU A 372 -24.59 16.74 -0.06
N LYS A 373 -23.63 16.93 -0.98
CA LYS A 373 -23.32 18.28 -1.51
C LYS A 373 -24.63 18.95 -1.97
N LYS A 374 -24.93 20.17 -1.51
CA LYS A 374 -26.01 20.97 -2.11
C LYS A 374 -25.65 21.22 -3.59
N LYS A 375 -26.64 21.26 -4.50
CA LYS A 375 -26.45 21.78 -5.86
C LYS A 375 -25.95 23.23 -5.71
N SER A 376 -24.72 23.51 -6.12
CA SER A 376 -24.34 24.89 -6.40
C SER A 376 -25.20 25.33 -7.59
N LYS A 377 -25.96 26.42 -7.45
CA LYS A 377 -26.58 27.04 -8.62
C LYS A 377 -25.44 27.40 -9.56
N LYS A 378 -25.32 26.72 -10.71
CA LYS A 378 -24.47 27.18 -11.80
C LYS A 378 -24.90 28.62 -12.08
N LYS A 379 -24.04 29.60 -11.77
CA LYS A 379 -24.18 30.91 -12.40
C LYS A 379 -24.07 30.65 -13.90
N ASN A 380 -24.92 31.30 -14.70
CA ASN A 380 -24.82 31.22 -16.16
C ASN A 380 -23.54 31.91 -16.62
N ILE A 381 -22.43 31.17 -16.56
CA ILE A 381 -21.18 31.49 -17.24
C ILE A 381 -21.47 31.29 -18.72
N ASP A 382 -21.52 32.39 -19.47
CA ASP A 382 -21.99 32.42 -20.85
C ASP A 382 -21.20 31.44 -21.74
N LEU A 383 -21.88 30.34 -22.09
CA LEU A 383 -21.32 29.22 -22.86
C LEU A 383 -20.84 29.66 -24.25
N LYS A 384 -21.36 30.78 -24.78
CA LYS A 384 -20.91 31.36 -26.06
C LYS A 384 -19.42 31.72 -26.08
N ARG A 385 -18.79 31.91 -24.91
CA ARG A 385 -17.37 32.32 -24.83
C ARG A 385 -16.36 31.16 -24.92
N LYS A 386 -16.78 29.89 -24.80
CA LYS A 386 -15.90 28.72 -25.05
C LYS A 386 -16.00 28.17 -26.48
N ALA A 387 -17.14 28.31 -27.14
CA ALA A 387 -17.38 27.78 -28.49
C ALA A 387 -16.51 28.41 -29.61
N ARG A 388 -15.75 29.47 -29.33
CA ARG A 388 -14.89 30.19 -30.30
C ARG A 388 -13.39 29.87 -30.18
N LYS A 389 -12.98 28.81 -29.45
CA LYS A 389 -11.55 28.47 -29.25
C LYS A 389 -11.14 27.07 -29.76
N TYR A 390 -12.02 26.36 -30.45
CA TYR A 390 -11.76 25.06 -31.09
C TYR A 390 -12.47 25.00 -32.44
N SER A 391 -11.98 25.78 -33.41
CA SER A 391 -12.47 25.78 -34.79
C SER A 391 -11.31 25.90 -35.78
N TYR A 392 -10.30 25.04 -35.60
CA TYR A 392 -9.34 24.64 -36.61
C TYR A 392 -9.11 23.12 -36.47
N ASP A 393 -8.63 22.50 -37.54
CA ASP A 393 -8.15 21.12 -37.62
C ASP A 393 -9.17 19.99 -37.36
N THR A 394 -10.08 19.79 -38.31
CA THR A 394 -10.12 18.49 -39.02
C THR A 394 -10.80 18.61 -40.38
N PHE A 395 -10.10 18.19 -41.44
CA PHE A 395 -10.66 18.09 -42.79
C PHE A 395 -10.10 16.86 -43.51
N SER A 396 -10.73 15.69 -43.30
CA SER A 396 -10.54 14.52 -44.15
C SER A 396 -11.82 13.68 -44.19
N GLN A 397 -12.13 13.12 -45.35
CA GLN A 397 -13.32 12.31 -45.60
C GLN A 397 -12.88 10.85 -45.81
N ILE A 398 -13.41 9.91 -45.02
CA ILE A 398 -13.56 8.50 -45.44
C ILE A 398 -14.92 8.01 -44.96
N ASN A 399 -15.71 7.45 -45.89
CA ASN A 399 -16.99 6.80 -45.59
C ASN A 399 -16.78 5.31 -45.30
N THR A 400 -17.21 4.83 -44.12
CA THR A 400 -17.44 3.40 -43.90
C THR A 400 -18.65 3.17 -42.99
N THR A 401 -19.56 2.28 -43.40
CA THR A 401 -20.92 2.22 -42.87
C THR A 401 -21.06 1.30 -41.66
N GLN A 402 -20.75 1.77 -40.45
CA GLN A 402 -21.21 1.15 -39.20
C GLN A 402 -21.83 2.19 -38.26
N LYS A 403 -23.14 2.05 -38.02
CA LYS A 403 -23.84 2.80 -36.96
C LYS A 403 -23.48 2.22 -35.59
N HIS A 404 -22.34 2.62 -35.04
CA HIS A 404 -22.26 2.72 -33.59
C HIS A 404 -23.22 3.83 -33.15
N LEU A 405 -24.27 3.47 -32.41
CA LEU A 405 -24.99 4.47 -31.62
C LEU A 405 -24.00 5.00 -30.57
N PHE A 406 -23.59 6.25 -30.72
CA PHE A 406 -23.21 7.04 -29.56
C PHE A 406 -24.45 7.15 -28.69
N VAL A 407 -24.44 6.46 -27.55
CA VAL A 407 -25.45 6.66 -26.50
C VAL A 407 -25.18 8.04 -25.92
N ASP A 408 -26.02 9.00 -26.30
CA ASP A 408 -25.88 10.40 -25.93
C ASP A 408 -25.88 10.57 -24.40
N ASP A 409 -25.04 11.46 -23.87
CA ASP A 409 -24.75 11.58 -22.42
C ASP A 409 -25.83 12.40 -21.70
N THR A 410 -27.09 12.00 -21.94
CA THR A 410 -28.32 12.70 -21.62
C THR A 410 -29.07 12.02 -20.47
N THR A 411 -28.35 11.49 -19.47
CA THR A 411 -28.99 11.17 -18.19
C THR A 411 -29.63 12.42 -17.62
N SER A 412 -30.93 12.37 -17.35
CA SER A 412 -31.66 13.53 -16.85
C SER A 412 -31.06 14.03 -15.52
N ASP A 413 -31.24 15.33 -15.25
CA ASP A 413 -30.77 15.94 -13.99
C ASP A 413 -31.45 15.29 -12.76
N GLU A 414 -32.61 14.66 -12.97
CA GLU A 414 -33.35 13.86 -11.99
C GLU A 414 -32.77 12.44 -11.81
N ASP A 415 -32.43 11.73 -12.91
CA ASP A 415 -31.74 10.44 -12.85
C ASP A 415 -30.38 10.55 -12.16
N TYR A 416 -29.67 11.65 -12.39
CA TYR A 416 -28.41 11.93 -11.72
C TYR A 416 -28.60 12.05 -10.19
N ASP A 417 -29.53 12.91 -9.74
CA ASP A 417 -29.78 13.08 -8.30
C ASP A 417 -30.41 11.82 -7.67
N LYS A 418 -31.23 11.05 -8.40
CA LYS A 418 -31.78 9.75 -7.97
C LYS A 418 -30.66 8.70 -7.77
N LYS A 419 -29.79 8.49 -8.79
CA LYS A 419 -28.62 7.60 -8.70
C LYS A 419 -27.68 8.00 -7.55
N ARG A 420 -27.55 9.30 -7.31
CA ARG A 420 -26.72 9.88 -6.26
C ARG A 420 -27.34 9.75 -4.86
N ARG A 421 -28.66 9.85 -4.74
CA ARG A 421 -29.40 9.62 -3.49
C ARG A 421 -29.35 8.14 -3.08
N MET A 422 -29.57 7.21 -4.00
CA MET A 422 -29.39 5.77 -3.74
C MET A 422 -27.97 5.42 -3.27
N LYS A 423 -26.93 6.10 -3.81
CA LYS A 423 -25.54 5.96 -3.35
C LYS A 423 -25.33 6.49 -1.92
N TYR A 424 -26.03 7.56 -1.53
CA TYR A 424 -25.98 8.12 -0.17
C TYR A 424 -26.69 7.21 0.84
N GLU A 425 -27.91 6.77 0.53
CA GLU A 425 -28.70 5.86 1.37
C GLU A 425 -27.94 4.55 1.61
N ARG A 426 -27.55 3.85 0.53
CA ARG A 426 -26.73 2.62 0.62
C ARG A 426 -25.41 2.80 1.40
N ALA A 427 -24.77 3.97 1.33
CA ALA A 427 -23.55 4.22 2.10
C ALA A 427 -23.83 4.36 3.61
N TRP A 428 -24.96 4.96 3.99
CA TRP A 428 -25.40 5.05 5.38
C TRP A 428 -25.94 3.72 5.92
N ASP A 429 -26.61 2.92 5.09
CA ASP A 429 -27.12 1.61 5.50
C ASP A 429 -26.00 0.61 5.76
N ILE A 430 -24.98 0.58 4.90
CA ILE A 430 -23.74 -0.18 5.15
C ILE A 430 -23.03 0.34 6.41
N LEU A 431 -22.99 1.66 6.64
CA LEU A 431 -22.34 2.24 7.82
C LEU A 431 -23.07 1.91 9.13
N ARG A 432 -24.38 1.63 9.09
CA ARG A 432 -25.16 1.14 10.24
C ARG A 432 -25.04 -0.37 10.46
N SER A 433 -24.66 -1.14 9.44
CA SER A 433 -24.66 -2.60 9.45
C SER A 433 -23.29 -3.24 9.72
N VAL A 434 -22.40 -2.54 10.44
CA VAL A 434 -21.01 -2.98 10.72
C VAL A 434 -20.72 -2.98 12.21
N ASP A 435 -19.96 -3.98 12.65
CA ASP A 435 -19.53 -4.20 14.04
C ASP A 435 -18.54 -3.10 14.51
N GLY A 436 -17.82 -2.48 13.58
CA GLY A 436 -16.85 -1.41 13.85
C GLY A 436 -16.48 -0.63 12.59
N ILE A 437 -16.05 0.63 12.78
CA ILE A 437 -15.74 1.57 11.70
C ILE A 437 -14.29 2.05 11.78
N LEU A 438 -13.57 1.92 10.66
CA LEU A 438 -12.20 2.36 10.49
C LEU A 438 -12.15 3.53 9.48
N VAL A 439 -11.58 4.66 9.89
CA VAL A 439 -11.29 5.79 9.02
C VAL A 439 -9.78 5.82 8.76
N PRO A 440 -9.32 5.41 7.56
CA PRO A 440 -7.89 5.34 7.25
C PRO A 440 -7.31 6.75 7.02
N GLY A 441 -6.00 6.82 6.77
CA GLY A 441 -5.31 8.03 6.34
C GLY A 441 -5.80 8.60 4.99
N GLY A 442 -5.07 9.57 4.46
CA GLY A 442 -5.34 10.19 3.16
C GLY A 442 -4.97 11.67 3.15
N PHE A 443 -5.29 12.34 2.05
CA PHE A 443 -4.94 13.74 1.79
C PHE A 443 -5.99 14.43 0.89
N GLY A 444 -6.09 15.74 1.02
CA GLY A 444 -6.92 16.65 0.23
C GLY A 444 -8.42 16.61 0.57
N THR A 445 -9.12 17.68 0.19
CA THR A 445 -10.53 17.98 0.54
C THR A 445 -11.58 16.92 0.12
N ARG A 446 -11.23 15.92 -0.70
CA ARG A 446 -12.19 14.93 -1.23
C ARG A 446 -12.59 13.89 -0.18
N GLY A 447 -13.82 14.01 0.32
CA GLY A 447 -14.44 13.01 1.20
C GLY A 447 -14.36 13.32 2.69
N ILE A 448 -13.63 14.39 3.08
CA ILE A 448 -13.48 14.84 4.48
C ILE A 448 -14.82 14.96 5.21
N LYS A 449 -15.87 15.44 4.52
CA LYS A 449 -17.22 15.54 5.10
C LYS A 449 -17.83 14.19 5.47
N GLY A 450 -17.57 13.13 4.71
CA GLY A 450 -17.99 11.78 5.09
C GLY A 450 -17.22 11.25 6.30
N LYS A 451 -15.90 11.46 6.35
CA LYS A 451 -15.04 10.99 7.44
C LYS A 451 -15.45 11.53 8.81
N TYR A 452 -15.69 12.84 8.93
CA TYR A 452 -16.15 13.41 10.21
C TYR A 452 -17.61 12.99 10.53
N LEU A 453 -18.47 12.79 9.52
CA LEU A 453 -19.82 12.27 9.74
C LEU A 453 -19.84 10.80 10.20
N SER A 454 -18.93 9.95 9.71
CA SER A 454 -18.76 8.59 10.24
C SER A 454 -18.25 8.60 11.67
N SER A 455 -17.29 9.47 11.99
CA SER A 455 -16.78 9.64 13.36
C SER A 455 -17.89 10.10 14.32
N LYS A 456 -18.70 11.08 13.90
CA LYS A 456 -19.90 11.53 14.62
C LYS A 456 -20.89 10.40 14.89
N TYR A 457 -21.18 9.58 13.88
CA TYR A 457 -22.09 8.45 14.04
C TYR A 457 -21.58 7.48 15.11
N CYS A 458 -20.31 7.09 15.03
CA CYS A 458 -19.69 6.17 16.00
C CYS A 458 -19.79 6.71 17.43
N ARG A 459 -19.41 7.98 17.62
CA ARG A 459 -19.43 8.68 18.90
C ARG A 459 -20.82 8.77 19.53
N LEU A 460 -21.86 8.94 18.72
CA LEU A 460 -23.24 9.07 19.20
C LEU A 460 -23.98 7.73 19.39
N ASN A 461 -23.52 6.66 18.74
CA ASN A 461 -24.16 5.33 18.78
C ASN A 461 -23.29 4.28 19.51
N ASN A 462 -22.19 4.70 20.14
CA ASN A 462 -21.21 3.83 20.82
C ASN A 462 -20.62 2.70 19.95
N VAL A 463 -20.56 2.90 18.63
CA VAL A 463 -19.96 1.94 17.69
C VAL A 463 -18.43 2.09 17.72
N PRO A 464 -17.66 1.00 17.83
CA PRO A 464 -16.19 1.04 17.80
C PRO A 464 -15.61 1.84 16.63
N TYR A 465 -14.75 2.81 16.96
CA TYR A 465 -14.11 3.72 16.00
C TYR A 465 -12.58 3.68 16.09
N LEU A 466 -11.93 3.43 14.95
CA LEU A 466 -10.48 3.59 14.78
C LEU A 466 -10.17 4.62 13.68
N GLY A 467 -9.62 5.77 14.08
CA GLY A 467 -9.15 6.82 13.16
C GLY A 467 -7.62 6.82 13.02
N ILE A 468 -7.10 6.57 11.82
CA ILE A 468 -5.65 6.52 11.54
C ILE A 468 -5.22 7.79 10.78
N CYS A 469 -4.21 8.50 11.28
CA CYS A 469 -3.68 9.74 10.72
C CYS A 469 -4.82 10.77 10.50
N LEU A 470 -5.18 11.06 9.25
CA LEU A 470 -6.36 11.88 8.89
C LEU A 470 -7.68 11.40 9.56
N GLY A 471 -7.80 10.12 9.94
CA GLY A 471 -8.91 9.61 10.75
C GLY A 471 -9.00 10.22 12.15
N MET A 472 -7.87 10.39 12.85
CA MET A 472 -7.80 11.10 14.14
C MET A 472 -8.16 12.58 13.96
N GLN A 473 -7.59 13.22 12.94
CA GLN A 473 -7.82 14.64 12.64
C GLN A 473 -9.30 14.91 12.32
N THR A 474 -9.96 14.03 11.57
CA THR A 474 -11.41 14.16 11.28
C THR A 474 -12.31 13.84 12.49
N ALA A 475 -11.84 13.06 13.47
CA ALA A 475 -12.53 12.87 14.75
C ALA A 475 -12.42 14.11 15.66
N VAL A 476 -11.24 14.74 15.72
CA VAL A 476 -11.03 16.03 16.40
C VAL A 476 -11.93 17.12 15.79
N ILE A 477 -12.03 17.18 14.45
CA ILE A 477 -12.91 18.12 13.74
C ILE A 477 -14.39 17.87 14.04
N ASP A 478 -14.86 16.62 14.19
CA ASP A 478 -16.25 16.36 14.63
C ASP A 478 -16.51 16.86 16.06
N VAL A 479 -15.66 16.48 17.02
CA VAL A 479 -15.80 16.89 18.43
C VAL A 479 -15.77 18.41 18.54
N ALA A 480 -14.83 19.08 17.88
CA ALA A 480 -14.77 20.54 17.82
C ALA A 480 -16.03 21.15 17.21
N ARG A 481 -16.52 20.64 16.06
CA ARG A 481 -17.73 21.14 15.41
C ARG A 481 -19.02 20.90 16.18
N GLN A 482 -19.07 19.87 17.01
CA GLN A 482 -20.25 19.55 17.81
C GLN A 482 -20.32 20.34 19.13
N TYR A 483 -19.19 20.69 19.71
CA TYR A 483 -19.13 21.15 21.11
C TYR A 483 -18.40 22.48 21.34
N LEU A 484 -17.50 22.91 20.45
CA LEU A 484 -16.65 24.08 20.65
C LEU A 484 -16.92 25.18 19.61
N ASN A 485 -16.71 24.87 18.34
CA ASN A 485 -16.85 25.80 17.22
C ASN A 485 -17.35 25.07 15.97
N LYS A 486 -18.59 25.37 15.56
CA LYS A 486 -19.27 24.78 14.39
C LYS A 486 -18.52 24.93 13.06
N TYR A 487 -17.58 25.88 12.95
CA TYR A 487 -16.75 26.11 11.77
C TYR A 487 -15.42 25.35 11.78
N ALA A 488 -14.98 24.85 12.95
CA ALA A 488 -13.66 24.23 13.19
C ALA A 488 -13.14 23.37 12.03
N ASN A 489 -11.94 23.64 11.52
CA ASN A 489 -11.43 23.07 10.27
C ASN A 489 -9.94 22.67 10.35
N SER A 490 -9.29 22.48 9.20
CA SER A 490 -7.85 22.28 9.06
C SER A 490 -7.29 23.22 8.01
N GLU A 491 -6.04 23.65 8.21
CA GLU A 491 -5.24 24.35 7.19
C GLU A 491 -5.13 23.57 5.87
N GLU A 492 -5.23 22.23 5.88
CA GLU A 492 -5.27 21.42 4.64
C GLU A 492 -6.51 21.70 3.77
N PHE A 493 -7.56 22.35 4.33
CA PHE A 493 -8.88 22.46 3.70
C PHE A 493 -9.45 23.90 3.64
N GLU A 494 -8.62 24.95 3.82
CA GLU A 494 -9.10 26.35 3.82
C GLU A 494 -9.72 26.83 2.50
N ASP A 495 -9.29 26.26 1.36
CA ASP A 495 -9.86 26.52 0.02
C ASP A 495 -11.39 26.31 -0.08
N LEU A 496 -12.01 25.68 0.93
CA LEU A 496 -13.46 25.47 1.00
C LEU A 496 -14.25 26.69 1.49
N ILE A 497 -13.60 27.77 1.93
CA ILE A 497 -14.27 28.90 2.62
C ILE A 497 -14.72 30.04 1.65
N GLU A 498 -14.17 30.16 0.43
CA GLU A 498 -14.55 31.20 -0.58
C GLU A 498 -15.99 31.05 -1.18
N VAL A 499 -17.04 30.92 -0.36
CA VAL A 499 -18.45 30.98 -0.84
C VAL A 499 -19.42 31.77 0.06
N HIS A 500 -19.16 31.95 1.36
CA HIS A 500 -20.22 32.38 2.30
C HIS A 500 -20.07 33.72 3.04
N ASN A 501 -18.98 34.46 2.87
CA ASN A 501 -18.86 35.82 3.42
C ASN A 501 -19.59 36.85 2.55
N ASN A 502 -20.22 37.83 3.20
CA ASN A 502 -21.11 38.81 2.57
C ASN A 502 -20.35 39.88 1.76
N SER A 503 -21.11 40.69 1.02
CA SER A 503 -20.59 41.65 0.03
C SER A 503 -19.57 42.67 0.54
N HIS A 504 -19.50 42.93 1.85
CA HIS A 504 -18.66 43.99 2.45
C HIS A 504 -17.15 43.68 2.46
N ASP A 505 -16.74 42.45 2.74
CA ASP A 505 -15.32 42.11 2.99
C ASP A 505 -14.42 42.19 1.75
N LYS A 506 -15.02 42.33 0.56
CA LYS A 506 -14.31 42.33 -0.73
C LYS A 506 -13.36 43.52 -0.89
N MET A 507 -13.57 44.63 -0.18
CA MET A 507 -12.61 45.74 -0.15
C MET A 507 -11.38 45.45 0.71
N ILE A 508 -11.50 44.64 1.76
CA ILE A 508 -10.40 44.33 2.69
C ILE A 508 -9.46 43.30 2.04
N ASN A 509 -10.01 42.20 1.52
CA ASN A 509 -9.20 41.14 0.91
C ASN A 509 -8.58 41.53 -0.44
N LYS A 510 -9.11 42.54 -1.16
CA LYS A 510 -8.42 43.11 -2.33
C LYS A 510 -7.12 43.81 -1.93
N LYS A 511 -7.15 44.68 -0.91
CA LYS A 511 -5.96 45.36 -0.40
C LYS A 511 -4.89 44.40 0.11
N LYS A 512 -5.26 43.30 0.79
CA LYS A 512 -4.30 42.27 1.22
C LYS A 512 -3.62 41.54 0.05
N ARG A 513 -4.35 41.21 -1.03
CA ARG A 513 -3.74 40.60 -2.23
C ARG A 513 -2.78 41.57 -2.94
N GLU A 514 -3.13 42.85 -3.02
CA GLU A 514 -2.28 43.88 -3.66
C GLU A 514 -0.98 44.17 -2.88
N TYR A 515 -0.99 44.05 -1.55
CA TYR A 515 0.22 44.20 -0.72
C TYR A 515 1.22 43.03 -0.90
N ASN A 516 0.72 41.78 -0.89
CA ASN A 516 1.60 40.61 -0.95
C ASN A 516 2.24 40.38 -2.33
N THR A 517 1.68 40.94 -3.41
CA THR A 517 2.29 40.88 -4.76
C THR A 517 3.43 41.87 -4.98
N CYS A 518 3.73 42.76 -4.02
CA CYS A 518 4.77 43.79 -4.13
C CYS A 518 5.99 43.52 -3.23
N ALA A 519 6.07 42.35 -2.59
CA ALA A 519 7.07 42.01 -1.57
C ALA A 519 8.04 40.89 -1.99
N THR A 520 8.15 40.59 -3.30
CA THR A 520 9.00 39.53 -3.84
C THR A 520 9.83 39.99 -5.04
N ASP A 521 10.37 41.19 -4.99
CA ASP A 521 11.50 41.65 -5.79
C ASP A 521 12.40 42.54 -4.91
N TYR A 522 13.71 42.53 -5.19
CA TYR A 522 14.79 43.20 -4.43
C TYR A 522 15.02 42.74 -2.97
N SER A 523 15.93 41.77 -2.80
CA SER A 523 16.72 41.59 -1.57
C SER A 523 18.20 41.33 -1.87
N GLY A 524 18.79 42.19 -2.71
CA GLY A 524 20.23 42.20 -2.97
C GLY A 524 20.97 43.19 -2.06
N SER A 525 22.09 42.76 -1.47
CA SER A 525 23.07 43.59 -0.77
C SER A 525 22.55 44.47 0.38
N ALA A 526 22.63 43.97 1.61
CA ALA A 526 22.67 44.83 2.79
C ALA A 526 24.12 45.25 3.07
N ASN A 527 24.39 46.56 3.13
CA ASN A 527 25.55 47.10 3.86
C ASN A 527 25.37 48.59 4.21
N GLU A 528 25.75 48.91 5.45
CA GLU A 528 26.30 50.19 5.94
C GLU A 528 25.47 51.50 6.07
N PHE A 529 25.50 52.01 7.32
CA PHE A 529 25.64 53.41 7.75
C PHE A 529 24.57 54.52 7.48
N THR A 530 23.72 54.69 8.51
CA THR A 530 23.43 55.96 9.25
C THR A 530 22.73 57.18 8.61
N LYS A 531 21.76 57.71 9.40
CA LYS A 531 21.36 59.13 9.60
C LYS A 531 20.75 59.91 8.42
N GLY A 532 19.64 60.58 8.72
CA GLY A 532 19.21 61.81 8.01
C GLY A 532 17.72 61.91 7.76
N ARG A 533 17.06 62.91 8.37
CA ARG A 533 15.78 63.46 7.86
C ARG A 533 16.12 64.61 6.90
N VAL A 534 15.29 64.86 5.89
CA VAL A 534 14.62 66.16 5.62
C VAL A 534 13.64 66.05 4.44
N HIS A 535 12.73 67.01 4.39
CA HIS A 535 11.56 67.21 3.53
C HIS A 535 11.79 67.36 1.99
N THR A 536 10.64 67.34 1.27
CA THR A 536 10.30 68.11 0.04
C THR A 536 11.04 67.79 -1.27
N ASP A 537 10.46 67.94 -2.47
CA ASP A 537 9.05 67.88 -2.95
C ASP A 537 9.08 67.82 -4.50
N ASP A 538 7.91 67.74 -5.14
CA ASP A 538 7.58 68.22 -6.50
C ASP A 538 8.11 67.54 -7.80
N VAL A 539 7.10 67.05 -8.55
CA VAL A 539 6.77 67.40 -9.96
C VAL A 539 7.56 66.81 -11.15
N CYS A 540 6.77 66.42 -12.15
CA CYS A 540 7.12 65.89 -13.47
C CYS A 540 7.96 66.84 -14.35
N PHE A 541 8.60 66.31 -15.39
CA PHE A 541 8.08 66.47 -16.78
C PHE A 541 8.64 65.42 -17.75
N GLU A 542 8.11 65.41 -18.98
CA GLU A 542 8.28 64.38 -20.02
C GLU A 542 8.90 64.98 -21.32
N MET A 543 9.38 64.13 -22.25
CA MET A 543 9.78 64.43 -23.66
C MET A 543 11.15 65.14 -23.87
N LYS A 544 11.94 64.94 -24.96
CA LYS A 544 11.82 64.14 -26.21
C LYS A 544 13.17 64.08 -27.01
N LYS A 545 13.38 63.03 -27.82
CA LYS A 545 14.35 62.89 -28.96
C LYS A 545 15.88 62.92 -28.56
N GLU A 546 16.90 62.64 -29.40
CA GLU A 546 17.10 62.51 -30.87
C GLU A 546 17.98 61.29 -31.32
N THR A 547 18.22 61.15 -32.63
CA THR A 547 19.08 60.17 -33.38
C THR A 547 19.60 60.88 -34.66
N PRO A 548 20.65 60.45 -35.44
CA PRO A 548 21.16 59.08 -35.69
C PRO A 548 22.71 58.97 -35.98
N HIS A 549 23.13 58.04 -36.88
CA HIS A 549 24.49 57.85 -37.52
C HIS A 549 25.54 57.00 -36.73
N ILE A 550 26.52 56.25 -37.32
CA ILE A 550 26.88 55.92 -38.74
C ILE A 550 27.66 54.57 -38.90
N ARG A 551 27.87 54.16 -40.18
CA ARG A 551 28.73 53.09 -40.82
C ARG A 551 30.23 53.05 -40.38
N SER A 552 31.15 52.09 -40.73
CA SER A 552 31.19 50.76 -41.42
C SER A 552 32.67 50.22 -41.53
N ASN A 553 32.89 49.02 -42.14
CA ASN A 553 34.11 48.60 -42.92
C ASN A 553 35.38 48.12 -42.15
N LEU A 554 36.35 47.32 -42.69
CA LEU A 554 36.52 46.57 -43.98
C LEU A 554 37.61 45.45 -43.90
N HIS A 555 37.49 44.41 -44.75
CA HIS A 555 38.49 43.39 -45.23
C HIS A 555 39.36 42.60 -44.22
N GLY A 556 39.74 41.33 -44.48
CA GLY A 556 39.57 40.39 -45.61
C GLY A 556 39.92 38.96 -45.12
N ALA A 557 40.52 38.00 -45.84
CA ALA A 557 40.69 37.58 -47.25
C ALA A 557 41.58 36.32 -47.18
N ARG A 558 41.55 35.24 -48.00
CA ARG A 558 40.89 34.81 -49.26
C ARG A 558 40.40 33.33 -49.03
N ASN A 559 39.96 32.45 -49.95
CA ASN A 559 39.87 32.29 -51.42
C ASN A 559 38.55 31.46 -51.70
N VAL A 560 37.96 31.12 -52.87
CA VAL A 560 38.35 30.70 -54.24
C VAL A 560 39.00 29.29 -54.29
N SER A 561 38.46 28.26 -54.96
CA SER A 561 37.30 28.10 -55.89
C SER A 561 36.47 26.83 -55.51
N GLN A 562 35.50 26.24 -56.26
CA GLN A 562 34.99 26.40 -57.64
C GLN A 562 33.44 26.25 -57.69
N SER A 563 32.85 25.63 -58.73
CA SER A 563 31.43 25.81 -59.12
C SER A 563 30.94 24.81 -60.19
N SER A 564 29.68 24.33 -60.11
CA SER A 564 28.79 24.03 -61.27
C SER A 564 27.35 23.66 -60.85
N LEU A 565 26.38 23.94 -61.75
CA LEU A 565 24.91 23.83 -61.69
C LEU A 565 24.38 23.90 -63.16
N PRO A 566 23.08 23.75 -63.51
CA PRO A 566 21.99 22.85 -63.01
C PRO A 566 21.15 22.20 -64.16
N TYR A 567 20.07 21.44 -63.84
CA TYR A 567 18.91 21.07 -64.72
C TYR A 567 19.23 20.11 -65.92
N ASN A 568 18.31 19.36 -66.57
CA ASN A 568 16.85 19.13 -66.39
C ASN A 568 16.36 17.76 -66.96
N ASP A 569 15.12 17.38 -66.59
CA ASP A 569 14.06 16.62 -67.31
C ASP A 569 14.15 15.14 -67.83
N ASP A 570 12.95 14.53 -67.82
CA ASP A 570 12.33 13.51 -68.71
C ASP A 570 12.64 11.97 -68.67
N ASN A 571 11.73 11.25 -67.99
CA ASN A 571 10.74 10.27 -68.51
C ASN A 571 10.97 8.73 -68.71
N ASP A 572 9.82 8.05 -68.48
CA ASP A 572 9.26 6.81 -69.06
C ASP A 572 9.64 5.36 -68.65
N SER A 573 8.64 4.72 -68.00
CA SER A 573 8.07 3.38 -68.35
C SER A 573 8.82 2.08 -67.92
N ASP A 574 8.21 0.90 -67.70
CA ASP A 574 6.78 0.51 -67.54
C ASP A 574 6.61 -0.86 -66.80
N SER A 575 5.34 -1.27 -66.54
CA SER A 575 4.83 -2.61 -66.18
C SER A 575 5.18 -3.16 -64.76
N LEU A 576 4.27 -3.64 -63.87
CA LEU A 576 2.80 -3.82 -63.80
C LEU A 576 2.19 -5.21 -64.17
N ALA A 577 2.05 -6.10 -63.16
CA ALA A 577 1.09 -7.22 -63.04
C ALA A 577 1.15 -7.78 -61.58
N GLN A 578 0.13 -8.15 -60.77
CA GLN A 578 -1.29 -8.57 -60.90
C GLN A 578 -1.52 -9.96 -61.55
N LYS A 579 -2.39 -10.88 -61.07
CA LYS A 579 -3.21 -10.99 -59.83
C LYS A 579 -3.85 -12.41 -59.74
N LYS A 580 -4.18 -12.86 -58.50
CA LYS A 580 -5.38 -13.69 -58.11
C LYS A 580 -5.55 -15.19 -58.51
N HIS A 581 -6.30 -15.87 -57.62
CA HIS A 581 -7.19 -17.05 -57.80
C HIS A 581 -6.58 -18.45 -58.09
N ALA A 582 -7.27 -19.60 -57.92
CA ALA A 582 -8.19 -20.11 -56.86
C ALA A 582 -8.67 -21.56 -57.15
N ILE A 583 -9.06 -22.34 -56.12
CA ILE A 583 -10.02 -23.49 -56.11
C ILE A 583 -9.60 -24.89 -56.68
N SER A 584 -9.42 -25.84 -55.75
CA SER A 584 -9.83 -27.27 -55.65
C SER A 584 -9.65 -28.39 -56.72
N ALA A 585 -9.33 -29.59 -56.18
CA ALA A 585 -10.00 -30.93 -56.36
C ALA A 585 -9.33 -32.06 -57.18
N CYS A 586 -9.68 -33.31 -56.79
CA CYS A 586 -9.34 -34.66 -57.33
C CYS A 586 -7.86 -35.11 -57.19
N SER A 587 -7.47 -36.28 -56.64
CA SER A 587 -7.87 -37.73 -56.74
C SER A 587 -7.32 -38.43 -58.00
N THR A 588 -6.79 -39.67 -58.00
CA THR A 588 -7.23 -40.92 -57.32
C THR A 588 -6.12 -42.01 -57.14
N ASN A 589 -6.28 -42.86 -56.11
CA ASN A 589 -5.85 -44.29 -55.96
C ASN A 589 -4.33 -44.65 -56.10
N GLU A 590 -3.77 -45.84 -55.81
CA GLU A 590 -4.17 -47.25 -55.50
C GLU A 590 -3.15 -47.86 -54.47
N GLU A 591 -3.34 -48.94 -53.67
CA GLU A 591 -4.50 -49.75 -53.21
C GLU A 591 -4.27 -50.22 -51.73
N MET A 592 -4.18 -51.54 -51.42
CA MET A 592 -4.11 -52.16 -50.07
C MET A 592 -3.22 -53.46 -50.10
N PRO A 593 -3.31 -54.56 -49.27
CA PRO A 593 -4.38 -55.05 -48.37
C PRO A 593 -4.03 -55.69 -46.98
N ASN A 594 -5.08 -55.79 -46.15
CA ASN A 594 -5.44 -56.87 -45.18
C ASN A 594 -4.50 -57.40 -44.08
N SER A 595 -5.01 -57.38 -42.84
CA SER A 595 -5.60 -58.58 -42.20
C SER A 595 -6.46 -58.23 -40.95
N MET A 596 -7.33 -59.14 -40.51
CA MET A 596 -8.27 -58.97 -39.37
C MET A 596 -8.01 -60.00 -38.26
N GLY A 597 -8.52 -59.74 -37.05
CA GLY A 597 -8.65 -60.74 -35.98
C GLY A 597 -9.50 -60.21 -34.81
N LEU A 598 -10.52 -60.97 -34.40
CA LEU A 598 -11.48 -60.67 -33.32
C LEU A 598 -11.74 -61.95 -32.51
N GLU A 599 -11.94 -61.82 -31.20
CA GLU A 599 -12.76 -62.64 -30.25
C GLU A 599 -12.33 -62.23 -28.81
N ALA A 600 -13.13 -62.12 -27.73
CA ALA A 600 -14.52 -62.47 -27.32
C ALA A 600 -14.56 -63.54 -26.19
N SER A 601 -15.67 -63.60 -25.43
CA SER A 601 -15.97 -64.49 -24.28
C SER A 601 -15.16 -64.26 -22.97
N GLU A 602 -15.50 -64.85 -21.81
CA GLU A 602 -16.75 -64.71 -20.99
C GLU A 602 -16.51 -65.34 -19.57
N GLY A 603 -17.31 -64.96 -18.55
CA GLY A 603 -17.34 -65.60 -17.21
C GLY A 603 -16.14 -65.32 -16.28
N GLY A 604 -16.15 -65.75 -15.01
CA GLY A 604 -17.27 -66.32 -14.23
C GLY A 604 -16.88 -66.95 -12.87
N GLU A 605 -17.16 -66.24 -11.77
CA GLU A 605 -17.36 -66.70 -10.37
C GLU A 605 -16.25 -67.41 -9.54
N ASN A 606 -16.46 -67.34 -8.21
CA ASN A 606 -16.00 -68.20 -7.09
C ASN A 606 -14.54 -68.12 -6.57
N ASP A 607 -14.26 -68.36 -5.27
CA ASP A 607 -15.02 -68.13 -4.00
C ASP A 607 -14.04 -68.32 -2.79
N GLN A 608 -14.49 -68.00 -1.56
CA GLN A 608 -13.96 -68.44 -0.24
C GLN A 608 -12.55 -67.99 0.21
N SER A 609 -12.21 -67.99 1.51
CA SER A 609 -12.95 -67.73 2.76
C SER A 609 -11.95 -67.52 3.91
N GLY A 610 -12.35 -66.96 5.07
CA GLY A 610 -11.40 -66.74 6.17
C GLY A 610 -11.89 -65.92 7.37
N THR A 611 -13.02 -66.30 7.99
CA THR A 611 -13.56 -65.64 9.20
C THR A 611 -12.90 -66.15 10.49
N TYR A 612 -12.70 -65.27 11.49
CA TYR A 612 -13.00 -65.55 12.91
C TYR A 612 -13.22 -64.27 13.73
N GLY A 613 -14.36 -64.20 14.43
CA GLY A 613 -14.60 -63.30 15.58
C GLY A 613 -14.47 -64.08 16.90
N PRO A 614 -15.20 -63.77 18.01
CA PRO A 614 -16.39 -62.90 18.06
C PRO A 614 -16.62 -62.03 19.34
N ASN A 615 -17.65 -61.16 19.29
CA ASN A 615 -18.58 -60.79 20.40
C ASN A 615 -18.06 -60.07 21.68
N SER A 616 -18.86 -59.39 22.52
CA SER A 616 -20.18 -58.69 22.49
C SER A 616 -20.30 -57.93 23.84
N GLN A 617 -21.15 -56.96 24.18
CA GLN A 617 -22.57 -56.58 23.92
C GLN A 617 -22.69 -55.04 24.11
N ILE A 618 -23.64 -54.21 23.64
CA ILE A 618 -25.04 -54.30 23.15
C ILE A 618 -26.17 -54.22 24.20
N GLY A 619 -27.02 -53.18 24.07
CA GLY A 619 -28.44 -53.12 24.48
C GLY A 619 -28.84 -51.79 25.14
N ASN A 620 -30.04 -51.21 24.99
CA ASN A 620 -31.21 -51.36 24.07
C ASN A 620 -32.06 -50.06 24.19
N GLY A 621 -32.99 -49.65 23.32
CA GLY A 621 -33.41 -50.13 21.99
C GLY A 621 -34.90 -49.85 21.68
N LYS A 622 -35.21 -49.39 20.45
CA LYS A 622 -36.56 -49.33 19.79
C LYS A 622 -37.58 -48.31 20.37
N LYS A 623 -38.65 -47.90 19.68
CA LYS A 623 -39.35 -48.50 18.50
C LYS A 623 -39.46 -47.59 17.25
N GLU A 624 -40.54 -47.69 16.46
CA GLU A 624 -40.57 -47.51 14.99
C GLU A 624 -41.92 -46.93 14.46
N HIS A 625 -41.91 -46.20 13.31
CA HIS A 625 -43.00 -45.79 12.37
C HIS A 625 -43.96 -44.62 12.72
N CYS A 626 -44.45 -43.77 11.80
CA CYS A 626 -44.10 -43.40 10.38
C CYS A 626 -44.67 -41.96 10.08
N GLU A 627 -44.97 -41.38 8.89
CA GLU A 627 -45.13 -41.79 7.46
C GLU A 627 -44.88 -40.58 6.49
N LYS A 628 -45.34 -40.61 5.22
CA LYS A 628 -45.09 -39.59 4.16
C LYS A 628 -46.32 -38.92 3.52
N SER A 629 -46.14 -37.66 3.06
CA SER A 629 -46.84 -37.06 1.90
C SER A 629 -46.06 -35.87 1.31
N HIS A 630 -46.10 -35.66 -0.02
CA HIS A 630 -45.47 -34.52 -0.74
C HIS A 630 -46.52 -33.49 -1.21
N THR A 631 -46.22 -32.19 -1.09
CA THR A 631 -46.68 -31.11 -2.02
C THR A 631 -45.85 -29.82 -1.86
N ASP A 632 -45.24 -29.38 -2.97
CA ASP A 632 -45.09 -28.02 -3.53
C ASP A 632 -44.82 -26.73 -2.69
N MET A 633 -43.76 -26.04 -3.15
CA MET A 633 -43.60 -24.59 -3.44
C MET A 633 -44.02 -23.45 -2.48
N MET A 634 -43.10 -22.48 -2.38
CA MET A 634 -43.32 -21.03 -2.18
C MET A 634 -44.07 -20.55 -0.90
N ASN A 635 -43.32 -20.27 0.16
CA ASN A 635 -42.93 -18.90 0.54
C ASN A 635 -42.06 -18.92 1.81
N CYS A 636 -41.10 -18.01 1.93
CA CYS A 636 -40.19 -17.93 3.09
C CYS A 636 -40.23 -16.51 3.67
N ASP A 637 -41.06 -16.31 4.68
CA ASP A 637 -41.21 -15.08 5.44
C ASP A 637 -41.37 -15.42 6.93
N LEU A 638 -41.27 -14.40 7.81
CA LEU A 638 -41.32 -14.50 9.28
C LEU A 638 -40.07 -15.12 9.97
N CYS A 639 -39.01 -14.32 10.08
CA CYS A 639 -38.09 -14.43 11.22
C CYS A 639 -38.84 -14.08 12.52
N SER A 640 -38.91 -15.00 13.47
CA SER A 640 -39.35 -14.69 14.85
C SER A 640 -38.21 -14.03 15.63
N PRO A 641 -38.49 -13.07 16.54
CA PRO A 641 -37.45 -12.50 17.40
C PRO A 641 -37.00 -13.54 18.44
N HIS A 642 -35.69 -13.77 18.53
CA HIS A 642 -35.11 -14.53 19.64
C HIS A 642 -34.93 -13.61 20.85
N ASP A 643 -35.48 -14.01 22.01
CA ASP A 643 -35.10 -13.44 23.29
C ASP A 643 -33.58 -13.53 23.50
N GLN A 644 -32.93 -12.39 23.74
CA GLN A 644 -31.63 -12.35 24.36
C GLN A 644 -31.81 -11.94 25.82
N GLY A 645 -31.33 -12.79 26.74
CA GLY A 645 -31.26 -12.44 28.16
C GLY A 645 -30.17 -11.40 28.38
N GLU A 646 -30.51 -10.12 28.26
CA GLU A 646 -29.60 -9.02 28.55
C GLU A 646 -29.13 -9.06 30.01
N HIS A 647 -27.82 -9.05 30.25
CA HIS A 647 -27.29 -8.94 31.60
C HIS A 647 -27.56 -7.53 32.18
N PRO A 648 -28.08 -7.40 33.43
CA PRO A 648 -28.42 -6.09 34.00
C PRO A 648 -27.27 -5.08 34.09
N SER A 649 -26.00 -5.53 34.02
CA SER A 649 -24.82 -4.67 33.95
C SER A 649 -24.74 -3.84 32.67
N ASP A 650 -25.20 -4.40 31.56
CA ASP A 650 -24.84 -3.91 30.24
C ASP A 650 -25.84 -2.85 29.78
N VAL A 651 -27.12 -3.06 30.09
CA VAL A 651 -28.19 -2.03 30.01
C VAL A 651 -27.84 -0.82 30.87
N ALA A 652 -27.36 -1.03 32.10
CA ALA A 652 -26.93 0.05 32.99
C ALA A 652 -25.73 0.83 32.43
N HIS A 653 -24.77 0.14 31.81
CA HIS A 653 -23.62 0.77 31.14
C HIS A 653 -24.06 1.57 29.90
N LEU A 654 -24.92 1.01 29.05
CA LEU A 654 -25.47 1.69 27.86
C LEU A 654 -26.24 2.97 28.23
N LEU A 655 -27.10 2.91 29.24
CA LEU A 655 -27.82 4.09 29.77
C LEU A 655 -26.86 5.13 30.35
N ALA A 656 -25.80 4.72 31.04
CA ALA A 656 -24.77 5.63 31.55
C ALA A 656 -23.98 6.32 30.43
N THR A 657 -23.64 5.59 29.35
CA THR A 657 -22.97 6.14 28.17
C THR A 657 -23.89 7.08 27.37
N GLN A 658 -25.16 6.74 27.15
CA GLN A 658 -26.13 7.63 26.51
C GLN A 658 -26.34 8.92 27.31
N LYS A 659 -26.61 8.81 28.61
CA LYS A 659 -26.75 9.96 29.51
C LYS A 659 -25.50 10.84 29.51
N TYR A 660 -24.30 10.25 29.45
CA TYR A 660 -23.07 11.02 29.32
C TYR A 660 -23.00 11.80 28.00
N ILE A 661 -23.36 11.20 26.86
CA ILE A 661 -23.38 11.87 25.55
C ILE A 661 -24.35 13.06 25.56
N GLU A 662 -25.50 12.93 26.23
CA GLU A 662 -26.49 13.99 26.43
C GLU A 662 -26.08 15.07 27.44
N ASP A 663 -25.22 14.74 28.41
CA ASP A 663 -24.74 15.65 29.44
C ASP A 663 -23.52 16.49 29.01
N ILE A 664 -22.77 16.12 27.96
CA ILE A 664 -21.64 16.92 27.45
C ILE A 664 -22.07 18.35 27.05
N PRO A 665 -23.16 18.59 26.27
CA PRO A 665 -23.68 19.94 26.02
C PRO A 665 -24.01 20.73 27.29
N LYS A 666 -24.49 20.05 28.34
CA LYS A 666 -24.86 20.68 29.61
C LYS A 666 -23.62 21.09 30.40
N LYS A 667 -22.55 20.27 30.36
CA LYS A 667 -21.24 20.57 30.96
C LYS A 667 -20.53 21.76 30.32
N ILE A 668 -20.75 22.04 29.04
CA ILE A 668 -20.18 23.23 28.38
C ILE A 668 -20.82 24.51 28.92
N ASN A 669 -22.07 24.43 29.40
CA ASN A 669 -22.79 25.50 30.08
C ASN A 669 -22.64 25.46 31.62
N ASP A 670 -21.76 24.60 32.16
CA ASP A 670 -21.47 24.53 33.60
C ASP A 670 -20.78 25.85 34.04
N PRO A 671 -21.35 26.61 34.99
CA PRO A 671 -20.74 27.85 35.46
C PRO A 671 -19.32 27.68 35.96
N ALA A 672 -18.96 26.54 36.56
CA ALA A 672 -17.61 26.28 37.04
C ALA A 672 -16.64 25.94 35.89
N LEU A 673 -17.12 25.31 34.80
CA LEU A 673 -16.30 25.13 33.60
C LEU A 673 -16.13 26.45 32.84
N GLN A 674 -17.19 27.25 32.73
CA GLN A 674 -17.15 28.61 32.17
C GLN A 674 -16.24 29.54 32.99
N GLU A 675 -16.26 29.47 34.32
CA GLU A 675 -15.34 30.21 35.19
C GLU A 675 -13.90 29.72 35.05
N LYS A 676 -13.67 28.40 34.94
CA LYS A 676 -12.34 27.85 34.67
C LYS A 676 -11.81 28.25 33.28
N ILE A 677 -12.68 28.26 32.27
CA ILE A 677 -12.45 28.86 30.95
C ILE A 677 -12.01 30.31 31.13
N LYS A 678 -12.81 31.15 31.79
CA LYS A 678 -12.52 32.57 32.05
C LYS A 678 -11.19 32.80 32.77
N LEU A 679 -10.89 32.00 33.80
CA LEU A 679 -9.64 32.05 34.57
C LEU A 679 -8.40 31.60 33.77
N MET A 680 -8.57 30.73 32.78
CA MET A 680 -7.52 30.38 31.80
C MET A 680 -7.37 31.45 30.69
N GLY A 681 -8.06 32.60 30.79
CA GLY A 681 -8.14 33.64 29.75
C GLY A 681 -9.09 33.28 28.60
N ILE A 682 -9.84 32.18 28.71
CA ILE A 682 -10.51 31.56 27.57
C ILE A 682 -11.85 32.23 27.23
N GLN A 683 -12.44 33.07 28.09
CA GLN A 683 -13.65 33.82 27.70
C GLN A 683 -13.35 34.82 26.56
N ASP A 684 -12.22 35.53 26.65
CA ASP A 684 -11.74 36.41 25.59
C ASP A 684 -11.12 35.62 24.43
N TYR A 685 -10.55 34.43 24.69
CA TYR A 685 -10.18 33.45 23.66
C TYR A 685 -11.40 32.97 22.84
N TYR A 686 -12.60 32.83 23.42
CA TYR A 686 -13.80 32.46 22.64
C TYR A 686 -14.26 33.58 21.70
N ASN A 687 -14.19 34.84 22.15
CA ASN A 687 -14.46 35.99 21.27
C ASN A 687 -13.38 36.15 20.19
N SER A 688 -12.11 35.86 20.53
CA SER A 688 -11.01 35.88 19.56
C SER A 688 -10.81 34.55 18.81
N ILE A 689 -11.57 33.48 19.05
CA ILE A 689 -11.51 32.22 18.26
C ILE A 689 -11.98 32.46 16.81
N GLU A 690 -12.84 33.46 16.57
CA GLU A 690 -13.19 33.88 15.21
C GLU A 690 -12.03 34.60 14.49
N GLU A 691 -10.98 35.03 15.23
CA GLU A 691 -9.74 35.65 14.72
C GLU A 691 -8.50 34.73 14.84
N ILE A 692 -8.48 33.78 15.78
CA ILE A 692 -7.35 32.89 16.07
C ILE A 692 -7.33 31.71 15.09
N ASP A 693 -6.28 31.67 14.28
CA ASP A 693 -5.92 30.59 13.36
C ASP A 693 -7.05 30.20 12.39
N ASN A 694 -7.90 31.15 11.97
CA ASN A 694 -9.01 30.94 11.02
C ASN A 694 -9.99 29.80 11.39
N ASN A 695 -10.19 29.49 12.67
CA ASN A 695 -10.94 28.30 13.15
C ASN A 695 -10.21 26.94 12.93
N ASN A 696 -8.91 26.91 12.65
CA ASN A 696 -8.17 25.66 12.38
C ASN A 696 -7.78 24.95 13.69
N VAL A 697 -8.47 23.84 13.96
CA VAL A 697 -8.14 22.92 15.06
C VAL A 697 -7.05 21.91 14.68
N ILE A 698 -6.73 21.83 13.38
CA ILE A 698 -5.62 21.06 12.82
C ILE A 698 -4.75 22.01 11.98
N ILE A 699 -3.45 22.12 12.29
CA ILE A 699 -2.50 23.09 11.71
C ILE A 699 -1.24 22.41 11.16
N SER A 700 -0.54 23.07 10.24
CA SER A 700 0.72 22.63 9.64
C SER A 700 1.87 22.80 10.62
N MET A 701 2.47 21.68 11.08
CA MET A 701 3.53 21.70 12.09
C MET A 701 4.68 20.77 11.68
N ASN A 702 5.26 21.08 10.52
CA ASN A 702 6.41 20.38 9.94
C ASN A 702 7.58 20.24 10.92
N GLU A 703 8.40 19.21 10.72
CA GLU A 703 9.62 19.00 11.48
C GLU A 703 10.78 19.82 10.90
N PHE A 704 11.57 20.45 11.77
CA PHE A 704 12.83 21.08 11.41
C PHE A 704 13.98 20.19 11.87
N LYS A 705 14.75 19.64 10.92
CA LYS A 705 16.00 18.92 11.22
C LYS A 705 17.14 19.94 11.17
N GLY A 706 17.78 20.19 12.30
CA GLY A 706 18.80 21.22 12.44
C GLY A 706 20.12 20.86 11.76
N ASP A 707 20.42 21.55 10.65
CA ASP A 707 21.72 22.17 10.32
C ASP A 707 21.60 22.89 8.97
N ASP A 708 20.82 22.33 8.04
CA ASP A 708 20.42 22.99 6.80
C ASP A 708 19.26 23.98 7.04
N ASN A 709 19.49 25.27 6.81
CA ASN A 709 18.48 26.35 6.89
C ASN A 709 17.43 26.29 5.74
N LYS A 710 16.77 25.15 5.52
CA LYS A 710 15.91 24.90 4.35
C LYS A 710 14.59 24.17 4.66
N GLY A 711 13.61 24.95 5.11
CA GLY A 711 12.18 24.60 5.05
C GLY A 711 11.68 23.61 6.11
N GLY A 712 10.40 23.24 5.99
CA GLY A 712 9.71 22.30 6.88
C GLY A 712 9.59 20.90 6.29
N THR A 713 10.14 19.91 6.99
CA THR A 713 10.10 18.50 6.57
C THR A 713 8.86 17.76 7.08
N MET A 714 8.45 16.70 6.39
CA MET A 714 7.32 15.86 6.79
C MET A 714 7.69 14.96 7.98
N ARG A 715 6.78 14.78 8.95
CA ARG A 715 6.98 13.85 10.07
C ARG A 715 6.92 12.42 9.54
N LEU A 716 8.11 11.81 9.43
CA LEU A 716 8.36 10.53 8.75
C LEU A 716 9.13 9.55 9.62
N GLY A 717 8.91 8.25 9.38
CA GLY A 717 9.65 7.14 10.01
C GLY A 717 9.17 6.82 11.42
N VAL A 718 9.95 6.00 12.14
CA VAL A 718 9.66 5.70 13.56
C VAL A 718 9.82 6.97 14.40
N LYS A 719 8.81 7.26 15.22
CA LYS A 719 8.89 8.27 16.29
C LYS A 719 8.56 7.62 17.63
N GLN A 720 9.05 8.23 18.69
CA GLN A 720 8.74 7.87 20.06
C GLN A 720 7.57 8.73 20.55
N SER A 721 6.47 8.08 20.94
CA SER A 721 5.36 8.74 21.62
C SER A 721 5.33 8.28 23.08
N LYS A 722 5.09 9.21 24.00
CA LYS A 722 4.99 8.97 25.44
C LYS A 722 3.53 8.81 25.83
N VAL A 723 3.17 7.67 26.41
CA VAL A 723 1.86 7.47 27.02
C VAL A 723 1.85 8.19 28.37
N ILE A 724 1.01 9.23 28.50
CA ILE A 724 0.94 10.06 29.70
C ILE A 724 -0.19 9.65 30.64
N ASP A 725 -1.18 8.91 30.13
CA ASP A 725 -2.39 8.51 30.83
C ASP A 725 -2.39 7.00 31.08
N LYS A 726 -2.15 6.58 32.32
CA LYS A 726 -2.05 5.16 32.70
C LYS A 726 -3.41 4.45 32.80
N ASP A 727 -4.50 5.20 32.86
CA ASP A 727 -5.86 4.64 32.89
C ASP A 727 -6.46 4.49 31.48
N SER A 728 -5.76 4.97 30.45
CA SER A 728 -6.16 4.88 29.04
C SER A 728 -6.28 3.45 28.54
N LEU A 729 -7.08 3.25 27.48
CA LEU A 729 -7.09 1.97 26.76
C LEU A 729 -5.73 1.72 26.10
N THR A 730 -5.08 2.76 25.59
CA THR A 730 -3.74 2.74 25.00
C THR A 730 -2.70 2.09 25.92
N TYR A 731 -2.62 2.52 27.19
CA TYR A 731 -1.64 1.97 28.14
C TYR A 731 -1.86 0.47 28.36
N LYS A 732 -3.12 0.04 28.42
CA LYS A 732 -3.53 -1.37 28.56
C LYS A 732 -3.28 -2.18 27.28
N ALA A 733 -3.52 -1.58 26.11
CA ALA A 733 -3.30 -2.18 24.80
C ALA A 733 -1.82 -2.45 24.54
N TYR A 734 -0.95 -1.47 24.83
CA TYR A 734 0.51 -1.62 24.72
C TYR A 734 1.16 -2.25 25.98
N ASP A 735 0.43 -3.10 26.72
CA ASP A 735 0.92 -3.95 27.81
C ASP A 735 1.64 -3.20 28.97
N GLU A 736 1.21 -1.97 29.27
CA GLU A 736 1.78 -0.98 30.22
C GLU A 736 3.06 -0.26 29.74
N ALA A 737 3.33 -0.24 28.43
CA ALA A 737 4.44 0.54 27.88
C ALA A 737 4.22 2.05 28.07
N THR A 738 5.19 2.72 28.71
CA THR A 738 5.22 4.20 28.87
C THR A 738 5.67 4.93 27.61
N TYR A 739 6.33 4.22 26.68
CA TYR A 739 6.75 4.72 25.39
C TYR A 739 6.41 3.71 24.30
N ILE A 740 5.83 4.21 23.20
CA ILE A 740 5.53 3.44 21.99
C ILE A 740 6.38 3.97 20.83
N PHE A 741 6.66 3.07 19.87
CA PHE A 741 7.51 3.35 18.71
C PHE A 741 6.76 2.94 17.45
N GLU A 742 6.16 3.91 16.76
CA GLU A 742 5.26 3.70 15.62
C GLU A 742 5.69 4.61 14.46
N ARG A 743 5.20 4.31 13.24
CA ARG A 743 5.65 4.97 12.01
C ARG A 743 4.74 6.11 11.58
N HIS A 744 5.30 7.27 11.26
CA HIS A 744 4.57 8.49 10.88
C HIS A 744 4.71 8.80 9.39
N ARG A 745 3.69 9.48 8.85
CA ARG A 745 3.66 10.00 7.47
C ARG A 745 2.69 11.19 7.34
N HIS A 746 2.97 12.31 7.99
CA HIS A 746 2.07 13.48 7.97
C HIS A 746 2.78 14.82 8.21
N ARG A 747 2.04 15.91 7.94
CA ARG A 747 2.50 17.32 8.08
C ARG A 747 1.63 18.15 9.03
N PHE A 748 0.47 17.63 9.38
CA PHE A 748 -0.59 18.35 10.09
C PHE A 748 -0.80 17.75 11.48
N GLU A 749 -0.90 18.61 12.48
CA GLU A 749 -1.01 18.28 13.90
C GLU A 749 -2.25 18.92 14.51
N ILE A 750 -2.69 18.39 15.65
CA ILE A 750 -3.73 19.03 16.46
C ILE A 750 -3.17 20.34 17.01
N ASN A 751 -3.87 21.45 16.80
CA ASN A 751 -3.48 22.77 17.28
C ASN A 751 -3.42 22.77 18.82
N PRO A 752 -2.24 22.94 19.46
CA PRO A 752 -2.10 22.80 20.91
C PRO A 752 -2.98 23.76 21.72
N LYS A 753 -3.34 24.92 21.15
CA LYS A 753 -4.22 25.90 21.79
C LYS A 753 -5.63 25.35 22.05
N TYR A 754 -6.11 24.42 21.21
CA TYR A 754 -7.44 23.79 21.33
C TYR A 754 -7.45 22.54 22.22
N VAL A 755 -6.28 22.00 22.61
CA VAL A 755 -6.18 20.75 23.39
C VAL A 755 -6.94 20.81 24.72
N PRO A 756 -6.80 21.84 25.58
CA PRO A 756 -7.53 21.88 26.86
C PRO A 756 -9.05 21.97 26.69
N LEU A 757 -9.52 22.57 25.60
CA LEU A 757 -10.95 22.65 25.28
C LEU A 757 -11.50 21.29 24.82
N LEU A 758 -10.75 20.57 23.99
CA LEU A 758 -11.11 19.21 23.54
C LEU A 758 -11.12 18.21 24.71
N GLU A 759 -10.16 18.33 25.63
CA GLU A 759 -10.11 17.53 26.86
C GLU A 759 -11.31 17.84 27.78
N SER A 760 -11.73 19.11 27.90
CA SER A 760 -12.88 19.49 28.73
C SER A 760 -14.22 18.92 28.26
N VAL A 761 -14.39 18.70 26.95
CA VAL A 761 -15.57 18.06 26.35
C VAL A 761 -15.44 16.53 26.24
N GLY A 762 -14.39 15.95 26.82
CA GLY A 762 -14.23 14.51 27.01
C GLY A 762 -13.46 13.75 25.92
N LEU A 763 -12.69 14.45 25.08
CA LEU A 763 -11.72 13.86 24.16
C LEU A 763 -10.31 13.98 24.77
N SER A 764 -9.86 12.95 25.46
CA SER A 764 -8.58 12.93 26.18
C SER A 764 -7.41 12.62 25.24
N PHE A 765 -6.29 13.35 25.35
CA PHE A 765 -5.06 13.03 24.60
C PHE A 765 -4.10 12.20 25.46
N VAL A 766 -4.14 10.88 25.26
CA VAL A 766 -3.52 9.88 26.15
C VAL A 766 -2.04 9.64 25.87
N ALA A 767 -1.56 10.00 24.68
CA ALA A 767 -0.16 9.98 24.31
C ALA A 767 0.26 11.22 23.51
N LYS A 768 1.50 11.66 23.71
CA LYS A 768 2.09 12.87 23.10
C LYS A 768 3.50 12.57 22.55
N ASP A 769 4.07 13.46 21.77
CA ASP A 769 5.49 13.33 21.39
C ASP A 769 6.43 13.57 22.59
N VAL A 770 7.73 13.33 22.41
CA VAL A 770 8.73 13.48 23.49
C VAL A 770 8.77 14.90 24.07
N ASP A 771 8.55 15.91 23.23
CA ASP A 771 8.50 17.33 23.62
C ASP A 771 7.16 17.72 24.25
N SER A 772 6.17 16.81 24.24
CA SER A 772 4.79 17.01 24.71
C SER A 772 3.99 18.11 23.97
N VAL A 773 4.44 18.47 22.76
CA VAL A 773 3.82 19.49 21.89
C VAL A 773 2.78 18.87 20.95
N ARG A 774 3.07 17.70 20.38
CA ARG A 774 2.18 17.01 19.44
C ARG A 774 1.32 15.99 20.16
N MET A 775 0.06 15.85 19.73
CA MET A 775 -0.90 14.92 20.31
C MET A 775 -1.00 13.67 19.44
N GLU A 776 -0.49 12.54 19.92
CA GLU A 776 -0.24 11.35 19.09
C GLU A 776 -1.39 10.34 19.13
N ILE A 777 -2.14 10.30 20.24
CA ILE A 777 -3.33 9.47 20.41
C ILE A 777 -4.41 10.24 21.18
N CYS A 778 -5.67 10.16 20.72
CA CYS A 778 -6.84 10.59 21.49
C CYS A 778 -7.85 9.46 21.73
N GLU A 779 -8.53 9.53 22.88
CA GLU A 779 -9.55 8.57 23.32
C GLU A 779 -10.79 9.30 23.86
N MET A 780 -11.96 8.67 23.74
CA MET A 780 -13.15 9.02 24.53
C MET A 780 -13.46 7.90 25.53
N LYS A 781 -12.84 7.97 26.72
CA LYS A 781 -12.81 6.92 27.77
C LYS A 781 -14.13 6.29 28.22
N LYS A 782 -15.29 6.82 27.82
CA LYS A 782 -16.64 6.31 28.18
C LYS A 782 -17.40 5.64 27.03
N LEU A 783 -16.75 5.50 25.87
CA LEU A 783 -17.21 4.69 24.75
C LEU A 783 -16.47 3.36 24.75
N ASN A 784 -17.10 2.31 24.21
CA ASN A 784 -16.54 0.95 24.23
C ASN A 784 -15.17 0.87 23.53
N PHE A 785 -15.02 1.60 22.42
CA PHE A 785 -13.76 1.86 21.75
C PHE A 785 -13.90 3.10 20.85
N TYR A 786 -13.16 4.16 21.15
CA TYR A 786 -13.09 5.34 20.27
C TYR A 786 -11.69 5.90 20.36
N VAL A 787 -10.85 5.54 19.38
CA VAL A 787 -9.42 5.82 19.38
C VAL A 787 -9.04 6.51 18.05
N GLY A 788 -8.35 7.64 18.16
CA GLY A 788 -7.63 8.27 17.06
C GLY A 788 -6.13 8.18 17.29
N VAL A 789 -5.36 7.83 16.26
CA VAL A 789 -3.88 7.82 16.27
C VAL A 789 -3.33 8.66 15.12
N GLN A 790 -2.25 9.42 15.34
CA GLN A 790 -1.55 10.18 14.28
C GLN A 790 -0.62 9.30 13.43
N PHE A 791 -0.02 8.26 14.04
CA PHE A 791 0.83 7.29 13.35
C PHE A 791 0.04 6.25 12.54
N HIS A 792 0.76 5.40 11.81
CA HIS A 792 0.26 4.30 10.99
C HIS A 792 0.56 2.93 11.65
N PRO A 793 -0.30 2.44 12.58
CA PRO A 793 -0.11 1.15 13.24
C PRO A 793 -0.14 -0.05 12.28
N GLU A 794 -0.61 0.14 11.05
CA GLU A 794 -0.67 -0.89 10.02
C GLU A 794 0.71 -1.34 9.51
N PHE A 795 1.75 -0.51 9.69
CA PHE A 795 3.10 -0.85 9.25
C PHE A 795 3.87 -1.71 10.28
N THR A 796 3.50 -1.68 11.56
CA THR A 796 4.16 -2.44 12.65
C THR A 796 3.48 -3.77 12.98
N SER A 797 2.27 -4.02 12.46
CA SER A 797 1.55 -5.29 12.61
C SER A 797 2.30 -6.46 11.94
N ARG A 798 2.29 -7.65 12.56
CA ARG A 798 2.92 -8.89 12.05
C ARG A 798 1.97 -10.10 12.19
N PRO A 799 2.09 -11.17 11.39
CA PRO A 799 1.15 -12.30 11.42
C PRO A 799 1.02 -12.99 12.79
N PHE A 800 2.14 -13.14 13.50
CA PHE A 800 2.18 -13.72 14.85
C PHE A 800 2.04 -12.69 15.98
N LYS A 801 1.89 -11.40 15.66
CA LYS A 801 1.77 -10.31 16.62
C LYS A 801 1.03 -9.13 15.98
N ALA A 802 -0.30 -9.15 16.07
CA ALA A 802 -1.13 -8.06 15.56
C ALA A 802 -0.77 -6.73 16.26
N ASN A 803 -0.81 -5.60 15.55
CA ASN A 803 -0.64 -4.30 16.23
C ASN A 803 -1.72 -4.15 17.33
N PRO A 804 -1.36 -3.73 18.56
CA PRO A 804 -2.29 -3.71 19.69
C PRO A 804 -3.57 -2.90 19.47
N ILE A 805 -3.52 -1.79 18.74
CA ILE A 805 -4.69 -0.94 18.47
C ILE A 805 -5.67 -1.65 17.53
N PHE A 806 -5.17 -2.37 16.52
CA PHE A 806 -6.00 -3.22 15.65
C PHE A 806 -6.61 -4.41 16.41
N LEU A 807 -5.83 -5.04 17.28
CA LEU A 807 -6.30 -6.16 18.12
C LEU A 807 -7.43 -5.71 19.08
N ALA A 808 -7.24 -4.58 19.77
CA ALA A 808 -8.25 -4.01 20.66
C ALA A 808 -9.51 -3.55 19.90
N PHE A 809 -9.37 -2.96 18.70
CA PHE A 809 -10.48 -2.55 17.85
C PHE A 809 -11.35 -3.74 17.40
N ILE A 810 -10.74 -4.84 16.95
CA ILE A 810 -11.46 -6.07 16.56
C ILE A 810 -12.18 -6.70 17.76
N LEU A 811 -11.53 -6.76 18.92
CA LEU A 811 -12.15 -7.27 20.15
C LEU A 811 -13.32 -6.39 20.62
N ALA A 812 -13.21 -5.07 20.52
CA ALA A 812 -14.29 -4.15 20.86
C ALA A 812 -15.49 -4.29 19.92
N SER A 813 -15.24 -4.50 18.62
CA SER A 813 -16.27 -4.74 17.60
C SER A 813 -17.12 -5.98 17.91
N LYS A 814 -16.60 -6.95 18.67
CA LYS A 814 -17.34 -8.14 19.14
C LYS A 814 -17.61 -8.15 20.66
N GLY A 815 -17.43 -7.02 21.36
CA GLY A 815 -17.62 -6.88 22.81
C GLY A 815 -16.55 -7.55 23.71
N LYS A 816 -15.70 -8.43 23.17
CA LYS A 816 -14.76 -9.28 23.94
C LYS A 816 -13.49 -8.56 24.43
N LEU A 817 -13.38 -7.24 24.23
CA LEU A 817 -12.21 -6.45 24.69
C LEU A 817 -12.05 -6.47 26.20
N LYS A 818 -13.13 -6.30 26.96
CA LYS A 818 -13.07 -6.31 28.42
C LYS A 818 -12.64 -7.70 28.95
N GLU A 819 -13.28 -8.76 28.45
CA GLU A 819 -12.91 -10.16 28.75
C GLU A 819 -11.41 -10.42 28.49
N ARG A 820 -10.88 -9.96 27.35
CA ARG A 820 -9.45 -10.10 27.03
C ARG A 820 -8.57 -9.33 28.01
N LEU A 821 -8.90 -8.09 28.36
CA LEU A 821 -8.11 -7.29 29.31
C LEU A 821 -8.14 -7.89 30.72
N ASP A 822 -9.31 -8.31 31.20
CA ASP A 822 -9.48 -8.92 32.52
C ASP A 822 -8.69 -10.23 32.62
N LYS A 823 -8.72 -11.07 31.57
CA LYS A 823 -7.98 -12.35 31.49
C LYS A 823 -6.46 -12.21 31.63
N TYR A 824 -5.87 -11.09 31.16
CA TYR A 824 -4.43 -10.84 31.23
C TYR A 824 -4.07 -9.69 32.19
N GLY A 825 -4.95 -9.37 33.17
CA GLY A 825 -4.65 -8.43 34.25
C GLY A 825 -4.51 -6.97 33.78
N ASN A 826 -5.51 -6.47 33.05
CA ASN A 826 -5.51 -5.17 32.36
C ASN A 826 -4.50 -5.02 31.21
N LYS A 827 -3.96 -6.13 30.67
CA LYS A 827 -3.07 -6.14 29.50
C LYS A 827 -3.75 -6.80 28.30
N LEU A 828 -3.31 -6.48 27.08
CA LEU A 828 -3.87 -7.07 25.86
C LEU A 828 -3.08 -8.29 25.40
N CYS A 829 -1.79 -8.34 25.71
CA CYS A 829 -0.84 -9.42 25.44
C CYS A 829 -0.85 -9.86 23.97
N SER A 830 -0.64 -8.92 23.05
CA SER A 830 -0.60 -9.18 21.59
C SER A 830 0.42 -10.27 21.24
N GLY A 831 0.02 -11.21 20.38
CA GLY A 831 0.82 -12.37 19.97
C GLY A 831 0.99 -13.45 21.04
N SER A 832 0.34 -13.35 22.21
CA SER A 832 0.46 -14.35 23.29
C SER A 832 -0.06 -15.76 22.93
N LEU A 833 -0.76 -15.88 21.79
CA LEU A 833 -1.16 -17.14 21.18
C LEU A 833 0.02 -17.96 20.63
N TYR A 834 1.17 -17.32 20.35
CA TYR A 834 2.31 -17.90 19.64
C TYR A 834 3.64 -17.78 20.42
N ARG A 835 3.58 -17.58 21.74
CA ARG A 835 4.74 -17.48 22.64
C ARG A 835 4.90 -18.72 23.51
#